data_AF-A0A8H7PXZ5-F1
#
_entry.id   AF-A0A8H7PXZ5-F1
#
_cell.length_a   1.000
_cell.length_b   1.000
_cell.length_c   1.000
_cell.angle_alpha   90.00
_cell.angle_beta   90.00
_cell.angle_gamma   90.00
#
_symmetry.space_group_name_H-M   'P 1'
#
loop_
_entity.id
_entity.type
_entity.pdbx_description
1 polymer ?
#
loop_
_entity_poly.entity_id
_entity_poly.type
_entity_poly.pdbx_seq_one_letter_code
_entity_poly.pdbx_strand_id
1 'polypeptide(L)'
;MDDDELSLLNEFNEILQSEVYVDLDRLRNAARHGIPAQVRGDVWQYLLGVQHADRSKELSFSRARAEDYKALEHIDNESSKRVKGEMGRYARRVNFFSAKENCATLEHVVTAYLNNNRDVDYYPALVPICAPFVITLKEESDAYYCFERLMKLLANSINEQVANFMTLFRFILPDLHSYFEEEEVDLNEWATSWLQYLLAKELTFDNLVRLWAILRTTKENLEDLEQSEIRTMLMRLPNMDISRIIAQAQNLRHETMERQLFFTSLLTNFTMCGITALLMADPNAMAVPDLFEALGILQHRGQDAAGIVTCGQRGRLYQCKGNGMVRDVFDGKQLANLVGSLGVGHVRYPTAGSSSMSEAQPFYVNSPYGLVFAHNGNLINAAELRHDLDARAHRHINTESDSELLLNVLADNLQQTGKFRINEEDIFKAIKDLYASCKGGYACVAMIAGFGIIGFRDPNGIRPIIYGRRKSETAEGFDYMFASESVVLDALGFHDHVDVGPGEAVIITRDSVTKRTLVEDLAFSPCLFEYVYFARQDSIIDGISVYKSRLAMGEALAERVKTFFNGDINNIDVIIPVPDTARAAAIQTSQALNIPYREGFNKNRYVGRTFIMPGQQTRRKNVRRKLNAMALEFHDKNVLLVDDSIVRGTTSKEIIQMARDAGAKKVYFASCAPAIRYPNVYGIDMPSRFELVAYNRSDEEIAEEIGADGVIYLDLPELIHSVQKFRPSIEMFDTSVFDGSYITGGVDENYMQHLEDLRNDSVKSRNDVDSSETLGLHNHYYDFAK
;
A
#
# COMPACT_ATOMS: atom_id res chain seq x y z
N MET A 1 2.96 -11.03 -53.18
CA MET A 1 2.08 -10.46 -52.15
C MET A 1 1.01 -11.49 -51.90
N ASP A 2 0.94 -12.00 -50.68
CA ASP A 2 -0.23 -12.76 -50.22
C ASP A 2 -1.47 -11.86 -50.21
N ASP A 3 -2.66 -12.44 -50.29
CA ASP A 3 -3.94 -11.70 -50.27
C ASP A 3 -4.07 -10.80 -49.02
N ASP A 4 -3.50 -11.22 -47.89
CA ASP A 4 -3.47 -10.45 -46.64
C ASP A 4 -2.54 -9.21 -46.74
N GLU A 5 -1.43 -9.31 -47.46
CA GLU A 5 -0.48 -8.20 -47.67
C GLU A 5 -1.07 -7.13 -48.62
N LEU A 6 -1.86 -7.59 -49.61
CA LEU A 6 -2.60 -6.70 -50.52
C LEU A 6 -3.77 -6.00 -49.81
N SER A 7 -4.49 -6.70 -48.94
CA SER A 7 -5.56 -6.12 -48.12
C SER A 7 -5.03 -5.02 -47.20
N LEU A 8 -3.91 -5.30 -46.51
CA LEU A 8 -3.29 -4.33 -45.61
C LEU A 8 -2.77 -3.09 -46.37
N LEU A 9 -2.12 -3.29 -47.53
CA LEU A 9 -1.67 -2.18 -48.38
C LEU A 9 -2.83 -1.28 -48.85
N ASN A 10 -3.98 -1.87 -49.16
CA ASN A 10 -5.18 -1.11 -49.55
C ASN A 10 -5.74 -0.27 -48.40
N GLU A 11 -5.73 -0.79 -47.18
CA GLU A 11 -6.16 -0.05 -45.98
C GLU A 11 -5.27 1.18 -45.73
N PHE A 12 -3.94 1.04 -45.83
CA PHE A 12 -3.04 2.19 -45.72
C PHE A 12 -3.23 3.20 -46.84
N ASN A 13 -3.38 2.74 -48.08
CA ASN A 13 -3.60 3.64 -49.21
C ASN A 13 -4.92 4.41 -49.06
N GLU A 14 -5.98 3.81 -48.52
CA GLU A 14 -7.23 4.51 -48.25
C GLU A 14 -7.03 5.68 -47.27
N ILE A 15 -6.30 5.43 -46.17
CA ILE A 15 -6.03 6.45 -45.15
C ILE A 15 -5.12 7.54 -45.71
N LEU A 16 -4.06 7.14 -46.40
CA LEU A 16 -3.06 8.04 -46.95
C LEU A 16 -3.63 8.84 -48.13
N GLN A 17 -4.60 8.35 -48.91
CA GLN A 17 -5.13 9.07 -50.08
C GLN A 17 -6.32 9.99 -49.78
N SER A 18 -6.71 10.14 -48.51
CA SER A 18 -7.75 11.10 -48.11
C SER A 18 -7.43 12.52 -48.58
N GLU A 19 -8.37 13.16 -49.30
CA GLU A 19 -8.16 14.44 -49.99
C GLU A 19 -8.01 15.64 -49.05
N VAL A 20 -8.62 15.59 -47.87
CA VAL A 20 -8.72 16.75 -46.96
C VAL A 20 -7.86 16.58 -45.71
N TYR A 21 -7.89 15.40 -45.09
CA TYR A 21 -7.21 15.14 -43.83
C TYR A 21 -6.84 13.67 -43.66
N VAL A 22 -5.63 13.39 -43.20
CA VAL A 22 -5.17 12.03 -42.87
C VAL A 22 -5.59 11.69 -41.44
N ASP A 23 -6.48 10.71 -41.28
CA ASP A 23 -6.92 10.23 -39.96
C ASP A 23 -5.78 9.53 -39.23
N LEU A 24 -5.11 10.26 -38.33
CA LEU A 24 -3.96 9.76 -37.59
C LEU A 24 -4.32 8.63 -36.63
N ASP A 25 -5.53 8.59 -36.09
CA ASP A 25 -5.90 7.55 -35.13
C ASP A 25 -6.23 6.25 -35.86
N ARG A 26 -6.88 6.34 -37.02
CA ARG A 26 -7.04 5.20 -37.93
C ARG A 26 -5.70 4.74 -38.48
N LEU A 27 -4.80 5.65 -38.85
CA LEU A 27 -3.44 5.32 -39.31
C LEU A 27 -2.64 4.60 -38.22
N ARG A 28 -2.69 5.07 -36.98
CA ARG A 28 -2.03 4.43 -35.82
C ARG A 28 -2.60 3.04 -35.54
N ASN A 29 -3.92 2.87 -35.68
CA ASN A 29 -4.59 1.59 -35.49
C ASN A 29 -4.25 0.58 -36.60
N ALA A 30 -4.27 0.99 -37.88
CA ALA A 30 -3.86 0.13 -38.99
C ALA A 30 -2.37 -0.23 -38.90
N ALA A 31 -1.55 0.75 -38.52
CA ALA A 31 -0.14 0.57 -38.22
C ALA A 31 0.11 -0.43 -37.10
N ARG A 32 -0.88 -0.95 -36.36
CA ARG A 32 -0.72 -2.04 -35.39
C ARG A 32 -0.48 -3.43 -36.01
N HIS A 33 -0.81 -3.63 -37.29
CA HIS A 33 -0.84 -4.96 -37.94
C HIS A 33 0.21 -5.23 -39.04
N GLY A 34 0.65 -4.20 -39.75
CA GLY A 34 1.92 -4.16 -40.51
C GLY A 34 2.17 -2.70 -40.91
N ILE A 35 3.35 -2.31 -41.38
CA ILE A 35 3.43 -1.20 -42.35
C ILE A 35 4.06 -1.77 -43.64
N PRO A 36 3.27 -1.91 -44.72
CA PRO A 36 3.77 -2.39 -46.00
C PRO A 36 4.94 -1.53 -46.49
N ALA A 37 5.94 -2.16 -47.12
CA ALA A 37 7.18 -1.49 -47.50
C ALA A 37 6.96 -0.29 -48.44
N GLN A 38 5.91 -0.35 -49.27
CA GLN A 38 5.59 0.63 -50.30
C GLN A 38 5.11 1.97 -49.74
N VAL A 39 4.47 1.96 -48.56
CA VAL A 39 3.88 3.16 -47.92
C VAL A 39 4.63 3.60 -46.67
N ARG A 40 5.68 2.87 -46.30
CA ARG A 40 6.37 3.01 -45.01
C ARG A 40 6.96 4.40 -44.78
N GLY A 41 7.56 4.98 -45.81
CA GLY A 41 8.10 6.34 -45.76
C GLY A 41 7.01 7.34 -45.37
N ASP A 42 5.91 7.36 -46.11
CA ASP A 42 4.79 8.29 -45.91
C ASP A 42 4.16 8.12 -44.52
N VAL A 43 3.95 6.88 -44.07
CA VAL A 43 3.39 6.59 -42.73
C VAL A 43 4.30 7.14 -41.62
N TRP A 44 5.63 6.97 -41.72
CA TRP A 44 6.57 7.47 -40.71
C TRP A 44 6.58 9.00 -40.62
N GLN A 45 6.42 9.69 -41.74
CA GLN A 45 6.35 11.16 -41.73
C GLN A 45 5.14 11.64 -40.90
N TYR A 46 3.98 11.00 -41.02
CA TYR A 46 2.80 11.34 -40.24
C TYR A 46 2.91 10.93 -38.76
N LEU A 47 3.40 9.71 -38.48
CA LEU A 47 3.49 9.19 -37.11
C LEU A 47 4.50 9.96 -36.23
N LEU A 48 5.62 10.40 -36.82
CA LEU A 48 6.63 11.21 -36.12
C LEU A 48 6.29 12.71 -36.11
N GLY A 49 5.12 13.09 -36.65
CA GLY A 49 4.68 14.48 -36.73
C GLY A 49 5.55 15.35 -37.63
N VAL A 50 6.29 14.73 -38.55
CA VAL A 50 7.12 15.41 -39.55
C VAL A 50 6.21 16.02 -40.61
N GLN A 51 5.18 15.28 -41.08
CA GLN A 51 4.13 15.76 -41.98
C GLN A 51 2.82 16.00 -41.22
N HIS A 52 2.13 17.10 -41.54
CA HIS A 52 0.87 17.46 -40.90
C HIS A 52 -0.30 16.72 -41.53
N ALA A 53 -1.26 16.30 -40.69
CA ALA A 53 -2.45 15.60 -41.15
C ALA A 53 -3.40 16.48 -42.02
N ASP A 54 -3.32 17.80 -41.88
CA ASP A 54 -4.02 18.77 -42.73
C ASP A 54 -3.24 19.01 -44.04
N ARG A 55 -3.80 18.52 -45.17
CA ARG A 55 -3.16 18.59 -46.49
C ARG A 55 -3.04 20.00 -47.06
N SER A 56 -3.85 20.96 -46.59
CA SER A 56 -3.83 22.33 -47.10
C SER A 56 -2.49 23.07 -46.83
N LYS A 57 -1.67 22.53 -45.92
CA LYS A 57 -0.39 23.11 -45.48
C LYS A 57 0.84 22.32 -45.94
N GLU A 58 0.63 21.19 -46.62
CA GLU A 58 1.65 20.19 -46.92
C GLU A 58 2.76 20.72 -47.83
N LEU A 59 2.38 21.41 -48.91
CA LEU A 59 3.32 21.87 -49.95
C LEU A 59 4.21 23.02 -49.47
N SER A 60 3.67 23.93 -48.64
CA SER A 60 4.43 25.02 -48.01
C SER A 60 5.41 24.50 -46.96
N PHE A 61 5.03 23.47 -46.20
CA PHE A 61 5.85 22.93 -45.12
C PHE A 61 6.99 22.05 -45.64
N SER A 62 6.73 21.25 -46.68
CA SER A 62 7.75 20.42 -47.32
C SER A 62 8.87 21.27 -47.93
N ARG A 63 8.52 22.37 -48.63
CA ARG A 63 9.52 23.31 -49.19
C ARG A 63 10.35 24.00 -48.10
N ALA A 64 9.69 24.48 -47.04
CA ALA A 64 10.39 25.13 -45.93
C ALA A 64 11.40 24.19 -45.25
N ARG A 65 11.02 22.94 -44.97
CA ARG A 65 11.93 21.92 -44.40
C ARG A 65 13.12 21.62 -45.30
N ALA A 66 12.92 21.54 -46.61
CA ALA A 66 13.99 21.29 -47.55
C ALA A 66 15.00 22.47 -47.61
N GLU A 67 14.53 23.70 -47.42
CA GLU A 67 15.39 24.89 -47.30
C GLU A 67 16.11 24.92 -45.95
N ASP A 68 15.41 24.62 -44.85
CA ASP A 68 15.99 24.55 -43.50
C ASP A 68 17.09 23.49 -43.39
N TYR A 69 16.86 22.29 -43.97
CA TYR A 69 17.86 21.22 -43.98
C TYR A 69 19.13 21.61 -44.74
N LYS A 70 19.01 22.36 -45.84
CA LYS A 70 20.16 22.88 -46.59
C LYS A 70 20.96 23.92 -45.81
N ALA A 71 20.34 24.59 -44.85
CA ALA A 71 20.98 25.58 -43.99
C ALA A 71 21.72 24.96 -42.78
N LEU A 72 21.53 23.66 -42.51
CA LEU A 72 22.21 22.95 -41.42
C LEU A 72 23.71 22.80 -41.66
N GLU A 73 24.48 22.70 -40.57
CA GLU A 73 25.92 22.50 -40.65
C GLU A 73 26.26 21.04 -41.01
N HIS A 74 26.79 20.82 -42.21
CA HIS A 74 27.21 19.51 -42.73
C HIS A 74 28.75 19.30 -42.68
N ILE A 75 29.47 20.06 -41.85
CA ILE A 75 30.94 20.10 -41.85
C ILE A 75 31.55 18.82 -41.28
N ASP A 76 32.64 18.35 -41.90
CA ASP A 76 33.42 17.17 -41.53
C ASP A 76 34.19 17.44 -40.22
N ASN A 77 33.75 16.85 -39.11
CA ASN A 77 34.40 16.94 -37.79
C ASN A 77 34.97 15.59 -37.33
N GLU A 78 35.52 15.51 -36.11
CA GLU A 78 36.08 14.26 -35.59
C GLU A 78 35.03 13.12 -35.53
N SER A 79 33.79 13.45 -35.18
CA SER A 79 32.65 12.52 -35.18
C SER A 79 32.32 12.00 -36.57
N SER A 80 32.45 12.82 -37.61
CA SER A 80 32.21 12.45 -39.02
C SER A 80 33.15 11.32 -39.49
N LYS A 81 34.42 11.33 -39.04
CA LYS A 81 35.36 10.23 -39.32
C LYS A 81 34.94 8.91 -38.67
N ARG A 82 34.36 8.97 -37.46
CA ARG A 82 33.88 7.79 -36.73
C ARG A 82 32.60 7.23 -37.37
N VAL A 83 31.70 8.10 -37.83
CA VAL A 83 30.51 7.75 -38.62
C VAL A 83 30.91 7.01 -39.90
N LYS A 84 31.85 7.57 -40.69
CA LYS A 84 32.39 6.95 -41.91
C LYS A 84 32.96 5.55 -41.66
N GLY A 85 33.67 5.38 -40.54
CA GLY A 85 34.23 4.10 -40.14
C GLY A 85 33.18 3.02 -39.87
N GLU A 86 32.11 3.36 -39.16
CA GLU A 86 31.01 2.43 -38.85
C GLU A 86 30.12 2.17 -40.07
N MET A 87 29.85 3.20 -40.87
CA MET A 87 29.18 3.11 -42.16
C MET A 87 29.84 2.09 -43.09
N GLY A 88 31.17 2.09 -43.19
CA GLY A 88 31.90 1.10 -43.97
C GLY A 88 31.77 -0.34 -43.47
N ARG A 89 31.46 -0.55 -42.18
CA ARG A 89 31.13 -1.89 -41.64
C ARG A 89 29.68 -2.25 -41.94
N TYR A 90 28.77 -1.28 -41.76
CA TYR A 90 27.34 -1.45 -41.99
C TYR A 90 27.01 -1.76 -43.46
N ALA A 91 27.60 -1.03 -44.40
CA ALA A 91 27.40 -1.20 -45.84
C ALA A 91 27.83 -2.59 -46.36
N ARG A 92 28.74 -3.27 -45.66
CA ARG A 92 29.13 -4.66 -45.97
C ARG A 92 28.06 -5.69 -45.55
N ARG A 93 27.17 -5.33 -44.63
CA ARG A 93 26.11 -6.19 -44.10
C ARG A 93 24.77 -5.97 -44.81
N VAL A 94 24.53 -4.78 -45.38
CA VAL A 94 23.26 -4.40 -46.00
C VAL A 94 23.48 -3.94 -47.45
N ASN A 95 23.06 -4.76 -48.41
CA ASN A 95 23.29 -4.54 -49.84
C ASN A 95 22.78 -3.18 -50.37
N PHE A 96 21.72 -2.61 -49.79
CA PHE A 96 21.18 -1.30 -50.21
C PHE A 96 22.21 -0.16 -50.12
N PHE A 97 23.12 -0.22 -49.14
CA PHE A 97 24.16 0.79 -48.91
C PHE A 97 25.48 0.48 -49.62
N SER A 98 25.51 -0.56 -50.47
CA SER A 98 26.68 -0.82 -51.34
C SER A 98 26.83 0.24 -52.43
N ALA A 99 25.74 0.92 -52.79
CA ALA A 99 25.75 2.07 -53.69
C ALA A 99 26.32 3.30 -52.96
N LYS A 100 27.31 3.96 -53.59
CA LYS A 100 28.01 5.12 -53.00
C LYS A 100 27.08 6.28 -52.65
N GLU A 101 26.03 6.49 -53.44
CA GLU A 101 25.05 7.56 -53.25
C GLU A 101 24.22 7.36 -51.97
N ASN A 102 23.61 6.18 -51.80
CA ASN A 102 22.83 5.84 -50.59
C ASN A 102 23.70 5.88 -49.33
N CYS A 103 24.97 5.48 -49.44
CA CYS A 103 25.91 5.54 -48.34
C CYS A 103 26.23 7.00 -47.96
N ALA A 104 26.39 7.89 -48.94
CA ALA A 104 26.61 9.31 -48.71
C ALA A 104 25.41 9.97 -48.04
N THR A 105 24.19 9.66 -48.46
CA THR A 105 22.95 10.17 -47.84
C THR A 105 22.85 9.78 -46.37
N LEU A 106 23.12 8.52 -46.01
CA LEU A 106 23.10 8.08 -44.62
C LEU A 106 24.18 8.77 -43.77
N GLU A 107 25.37 8.95 -44.34
CA GLU A 107 26.45 9.68 -43.69
C GLU A 107 26.07 11.14 -43.42
N HIS A 108 25.51 11.83 -44.41
CA HIS A 108 25.10 13.23 -44.30
C HIS A 108 24.02 13.42 -43.24
N VAL A 109 22.99 12.57 -43.21
CA VAL A 109 21.91 12.66 -42.22
C VAL A 109 22.44 12.51 -40.80
N VAL A 110 23.25 11.49 -40.53
CA VAL A 110 23.81 11.25 -39.19
C VAL A 110 24.79 12.37 -38.79
N THR A 111 25.61 12.84 -39.72
CA THR A 111 26.57 13.93 -39.47
C THR A 111 25.87 15.26 -39.22
N ALA A 112 24.86 15.60 -40.02
CA ALA A 112 24.03 16.77 -39.80
C ALA A 112 23.38 16.73 -38.41
N TYR A 113 22.91 15.55 -37.98
CA TYR A 113 22.27 15.41 -36.67
C TYR A 113 23.25 15.71 -35.54
N LEU A 114 24.44 15.12 -35.57
CA LEU A 114 25.47 15.33 -34.54
C LEU A 114 25.98 16.77 -34.51
N ASN A 115 26.16 17.40 -35.67
CA ASN A 115 26.66 18.78 -35.75
C ASN A 115 25.68 19.78 -35.14
N ASN A 116 24.38 19.53 -35.29
CA ASN A 116 23.32 20.43 -34.85
C ASN A 116 22.75 20.07 -33.47
N ASN A 117 23.18 18.95 -32.86
CA ASN A 117 22.84 18.55 -31.49
C ASN A 117 24.13 18.31 -30.69
N ARG A 118 24.79 19.40 -30.29
CA ARG A 118 26.15 19.39 -29.70
C ARG A 118 26.25 18.73 -28.32
N ASP A 119 25.12 18.48 -27.67
CA ASP A 119 24.97 17.76 -26.41
C ASP A 119 24.94 16.23 -26.59
N VAL A 120 24.95 15.74 -27.83
CA VAL A 120 24.87 14.32 -28.15
C VAL A 120 26.23 13.79 -28.58
N ASP A 121 26.79 12.88 -27.78
CA ASP A 121 28.00 12.13 -28.15
C ASP A 121 27.73 11.14 -29.29
N TYR A 122 28.75 10.88 -30.12
CA TYR A 122 28.65 9.89 -31.19
C TYR A 122 28.62 8.46 -30.63
N TYR A 123 27.58 7.70 -31.00
CA TYR A 123 27.47 6.27 -30.75
C TYR A 123 27.36 5.49 -32.08
N PRO A 124 28.05 4.35 -32.25
CA PRO A 124 27.97 3.52 -33.46
C PRO A 124 26.53 3.14 -33.84
N ALA A 125 25.65 2.98 -32.84
CA ALA A 125 24.23 2.66 -32.99
C ALA A 125 23.43 3.68 -33.82
N LEU A 126 23.90 4.93 -33.94
CA LEU A 126 23.18 5.97 -34.70
C LEU A 126 23.05 5.63 -36.18
N VAL A 127 24.06 4.97 -36.76
CA VAL A 127 24.08 4.54 -38.17
C VAL A 127 22.98 3.51 -38.48
N PRO A 128 22.89 2.36 -37.77
CA PRO A 128 21.83 1.40 -37.99
C PRO A 128 20.43 1.90 -37.62
N ILE A 129 20.29 2.81 -36.64
CA ILE A 129 18.99 3.40 -36.27
C ILE A 129 18.49 4.38 -37.35
N CYS A 130 19.40 5.12 -38.01
CA CYS A 130 19.05 6.05 -39.09
C CYS A 130 18.76 5.33 -40.42
N ALA A 131 19.43 4.21 -40.69
CA ALA A 131 19.37 3.49 -41.96
C ALA A 131 17.96 3.18 -42.50
N PRO A 132 16.97 2.75 -41.70
CA PRO A 132 15.60 2.50 -42.17
C PRO A 132 14.92 3.71 -42.80
N PHE A 133 15.20 4.93 -42.29
CA PHE A 133 14.66 6.16 -42.86
C PHE A 133 15.24 6.43 -44.24
N VAL A 134 16.55 6.25 -44.42
CA VAL A 134 17.21 6.42 -45.72
C VAL A 134 16.79 5.36 -46.74
N ILE A 135 16.44 4.14 -46.29
CA ILE A 135 15.92 3.08 -47.17
C ILE A 135 14.51 3.42 -47.67
N THR A 136 13.68 4.06 -46.83
CA THR A 136 12.23 4.14 -47.05
C THR A 136 11.75 5.52 -47.51
N LEU A 137 12.50 6.58 -47.24
CA LEU A 137 12.16 7.95 -47.61
C LEU A 137 12.92 8.37 -48.86
N LYS A 138 12.25 9.13 -49.72
CA LYS A 138 12.82 9.59 -51.00
C LYS A 138 13.71 10.82 -50.84
N GLU A 139 13.31 11.74 -49.95
CA GLU A 139 14.01 13.01 -49.73
C GLU A 139 14.91 12.91 -48.49
N GLU A 140 16.16 13.36 -48.63
CA GLU A 140 17.16 13.35 -47.56
C GLU A 140 16.74 14.20 -46.35
N SER A 141 16.08 15.33 -46.58
CA SER A 141 15.56 16.20 -45.52
C SER A 141 14.50 15.49 -44.67
N ASP A 142 13.64 14.67 -45.29
CA ASP A 142 12.60 13.94 -44.55
C ASP A 142 13.23 12.85 -43.69
N ALA A 143 14.25 12.15 -44.21
CA ALA A 143 15.03 11.17 -43.43
C ALA A 143 15.69 11.83 -42.21
N TYR A 144 16.26 13.02 -42.38
CA TYR A 144 16.83 13.79 -41.28
C TYR A 144 15.81 14.15 -40.21
N TYR A 145 14.69 14.77 -40.57
CA TYR A 145 13.72 15.20 -39.56
C TYR A 145 13.00 14.03 -38.89
N CYS A 146 12.77 12.91 -39.60
CA CYS A 146 12.29 11.68 -38.97
C CYS A 146 13.30 11.14 -37.96
N PHE A 147 14.57 11.07 -38.34
CA PHE A 147 15.65 10.62 -37.46
C PHE A 147 15.81 11.55 -36.23
N GLU A 148 15.86 12.87 -36.44
CA GLU A 148 15.99 13.85 -35.36
C GLU A 148 14.80 13.79 -34.39
N ARG A 149 13.56 13.65 -34.90
CA ARG A 149 12.37 13.49 -34.05
C ARG A 149 12.40 12.20 -33.25
N LEU A 150 12.81 11.10 -33.87
CA LEU A 150 13.00 9.83 -33.16
C LEU A 150 14.02 10.01 -32.03
N MET A 151 15.16 10.63 -32.31
CA MET A 151 16.23 10.82 -31.32
C MET A 151 15.85 11.78 -30.19
N LYS A 152 15.14 12.88 -30.47
CA LYS A 152 14.60 13.80 -29.44
C LYS A 152 13.63 13.10 -28.51
N LEU A 153 12.77 12.26 -29.07
CA LEU A 153 11.84 11.48 -28.27
C LEU A 153 12.62 10.48 -27.38
N LEU A 154 13.81 10.01 -27.80
CA LEU A 154 14.69 9.11 -27.03
C LEU A 154 15.52 9.84 -25.97
N ALA A 155 15.29 11.16 -25.79
CA ALA A 155 15.88 12.01 -24.76
C ALA A 155 17.43 11.97 -24.69
N ASN A 156 18.10 11.76 -25.82
CA ASN A 156 19.57 11.70 -25.95
C ASN A 156 20.27 10.59 -25.14
N SER A 157 19.55 9.58 -24.64
CA SER A 157 20.09 8.58 -23.70
C SER A 157 19.76 7.14 -24.12
N ILE A 158 20.25 6.72 -25.29
CA ILE A 158 20.11 5.32 -25.77
C ILE A 158 20.60 4.33 -24.70
N ASN A 159 21.67 4.67 -23.97
CA ASN A 159 22.24 3.81 -22.92
C ASN A 159 21.31 3.62 -21.72
N GLU A 160 20.58 4.65 -21.29
CA GLU A 160 19.61 4.52 -20.19
C GLU A 160 18.39 3.71 -20.61
N GLN A 161 17.96 3.87 -21.86
CA GLN A 161 16.85 3.08 -22.40
C GLN A 161 17.22 1.61 -22.60
N VAL A 162 18.45 1.35 -23.05
CA VAL A 162 19.00 -0.01 -23.09
C VAL A 162 19.18 -0.55 -21.66
N ALA A 163 19.66 0.23 -20.69
CA ALA A 163 19.77 -0.20 -19.29
C ALA A 163 18.41 -0.52 -18.65
N ASN A 164 17.38 0.28 -18.92
CA ASN A 164 16.01 0.02 -18.47
C ASN A 164 15.45 -1.26 -19.13
N PHE A 165 15.67 -1.44 -20.44
CA PHE A 165 15.31 -2.68 -21.14
C PHE A 165 16.07 -3.90 -20.60
N MET A 166 17.35 -3.74 -20.23
CA MET A 166 18.17 -4.82 -19.70
C MET A 166 17.76 -5.23 -18.28
N THR A 167 17.42 -4.26 -17.45
CA THR A 167 16.79 -4.51 -16.15
C THR A 167 15.51 -5.32 -16.38
N LEU A 168 14.73 -4.92 -17.39
CA LEU A 168 13.47 -5.56 -17.73
C LEU A 168 13.63 -6.98 -18.28
N PHE A 169 14.61 -7.20 -19.14
CA PHE A 169 14.97 -8.49 -19.73
C PHE A 169 15.49 -9.49 -18.69
N ARG A 170 16.33 -9.04 -17.75
CA ARG A 170 16.84 -9.85 -16.63
C ARG A 170 15.71 -10.35 -15.73
N PHE A 171 14.72 -9.50 -15.46
CA PHE A 171 13.60 -9.85 -14.60
C PHE A 171 12.56 -10.73 -15.28
N ILE A 172 12.22 -10.46 -16.55
CA ILE A 172 11.17 -11.22 -17.24
C ILE A 172 11.69 -12.56 -17.76
N LEU A 173 12.94 -12.63 -18.24
CA LEU A 173 13.52 -13.81 -18.89
C LEU A 173 14.88 -14.19 -18.28
N PRO A 174 14.95 -14.50 -16.97
CA PRO A 174 16.20 -14.72 -16.25
C PRO A 174 17.02 -15.90 -16.84
N ASP A 175 16.36 -16.94 -17.33
CA ASP A 175 17.04 -18.10 -17.94
C ASP A 175 17.74 -17.74 -19.25
N LEU A 176 17.13 -16.90 -20.10
CA LEU A 176 17.74 -16.45 -21.35
C LEU A 176 18.82 -15.41 -21.10
N HIS A 177 18.64 -14.55 -20.10
CA HIS A 177 19.68 -13.64 -19.64
C HIS A 177 20.89 -14.41 -19.09
N SER A 178 20.67 -15.45 -18.29
CA SER A 178 21.74 -16.33 -17.77
C SER A 178 22.47 -17.03 -18.91
N TYR A 179 21.74 -17.52 -19.92
CA TYR A 179 22.35 -18.06 -21.15
C TYR A 179 23.20 -17.03 -21.90
N PHE A 180 22.76 -15.77 -21.97
CA PHE A 180 23.56 -14.69 -22.58
C PHE A 180 24.81 -14.33 -21.75
N GLU A 181 24.74 -14.40 -20.41
CA GLU A 181 25.91 -14.25 -19.55
C GLU A 181 26.89 -15.43 -19.68
N GLU A 182 26.38 -16.66 -19.77
CA GLU A 182 27.19 -17.88 -19.97
C GLU A 182 27.90 -17.89 -21.32
N GLU A 183 27.24 -17.39 -22.38
CA GLU A 183 27.78 -17.30 -23.73
C GLU A 183 28.54 -16.00 -24.03
N GLU A 184 28.79 -15.16 -23.00
CA GLU A 184 29.50 -13.87 -23.09
C GLU A 184 28.95 -12.94 -24.21
N VAL A 185 27.64 -12.97 -24.44
CA VAL A 185 27.00 -12.16 -25.48
C VAL A 185 27.02 -10.69 -25.06
N ASP A 186 27.55 -9.79 -25.89
CA ASP A 186 27.46 -8.35 -25.63
C ASP A 186 26.00 -7.90 -25.77
N LEU A 187 25.38 -7.68 -24.61
CA LEU A 187 23.96 -7.38 -24.47
C LEU A 187 23.59 -6.00 -25.03
N ASN A 188 24.51 -5.03 -25.03
CA ASN A 188 24.27 -3.72 -25.62
C ASN A 188 24.31 -3.82 -27.15
N GLU A 189 25.25 -4.59 -27.69
CA GLU A 189 25.32 -4.87 -29.12
C GLU A 189 24.10 -5.69 -29.59
N TRP A 190 23.67 -6.67 -28.80
CA TRP A 190 22.47 -7.47 -29.08
C TRP A 190 21.19 -6.64 -29.02
N ALA A 191 20.95 -5.85 -27.95
CA ALA A 191 19.75 -5.03 -27.81
C ALA A 191 19.65 -3.98 -28.91
N THR A 192 20.78 -3.38 -29.30
CA THR A 192 20.85 -2.44 -30.42
C THR A 192 20.60 -3.13 -31.76
N SER A 193 21.18 -4.32 -31.97
CA SER A 193 20.97 -5.14 -33.17
C SER A 193 19.53 -5.67 -33.27
N TRP A 194 18.88 -5.91 -32.14
CA TRP A 194 17.49 -6.33 -32.04
C TRP A 194 16.53 -5.17 -32.32
N LEU A 195 16.77 -3.97 -31.75
CA LEU A 195 16.08 -2.73 -32.12
C LEU A 195 16.21 -2.44 -33.62
N GLN A 196 17.40 -2.63 -34.17
CA GLN A 196 17.65 -2.50 -35.59
C GLN A 196 16.90 -3.58 -36.40
N TYR A 197 16.87 -4.84 -35.95
CA TYR A 197 16.11 -5.92 -36.61
C TYR A 197 14.60 -5.65 -36.60
N LEU A 198 14.07 -5.09 -35.51
CA LEU A 198 12.68 -4.67 -35.37
C LEU A 198 12.34 -3.47 -36.29
N LEU A 199 13.23 -2.47 -36.38
CA LEU A 199 13.11 -1.36 -37.33
C LEU A 199 13.27 -1.80 -38.79
N ALA A 200 14.08 -2.83 -39.04
CA ALA A 200 14.44 -3.30 -40.39
C ALA A 200 13.50 -4.37 -40.96
N LYS A 201 12.95 -5.27 -40.13
CA LYS A 201 12.12 -6.38 -40.61
C LYS A 201 10.65 -6.23 -40.31
N GLU A 202 10.25 -5.91 -39.09
CA GLU A 202 8.85 -6.05 -38.71
C GLU A 202 8.60 -5.26 -37.43
N LEU A 203 8.21 -3.98 -37.51
CA LEU A 203 7.29 -3.49 -36.49
C LEU A 203 6.24 -2.57 -37.08
N THR A 204 5.04 -2.96 -36.70
CA THR A 204 3.88 -2.13 -36.56
C THR A 204 4.00 -1.21 -35.37
N PHE A 205 3.39 -0.04 -35.51
CA PHE A 205 3.25 0.95 -34.47
C PHE A 205 2.71 0.41 -33.14
N ASP A 206 1.97 -0.71 -33.03
CA ASP A 206 1.61 -1.26 -31.70
C ASP A 206 2.79 -1.85 -30.95
N ASN A 207 3.71 -2.50 -31.66
CA ASN A 207 4.94 -3.01 -31.05
C ASN A 207 5.97 -1.90 -30.89
N LEU A 208 5.97 -0.88 -31.76
CA LEU A 208 6.81 0.30 -31.59
C LEU A 208 6.32 1.22 -30.46
N VAL A 209 5.00 1.36 -30.26
CA VAL A 209 4.37 2.10 -29.15
C VAL A 209 4.37 1.29 -27.86
N ARG A 210 4.33 -0.05 -27.88
CA ARG A 210 4.63 -0.86 -26.67
C ARG A 210 6.09 -0.72 -26.27
N LEU A 211 7.03 -0.76 -27.21
CA LEU A 211 8.45 -0.53 -26.95
C LEU A 211 8.68 0.89 -26.39
N TRP A 212 8.02 1.90 -26.95
CA TRP A 212 8.16 3.30 -26.53
C TRP A 212 7.38 3.71 -25.28
N ALA A 213 6.19 3.16 -25.05
CA ALA A 213 5.40 3.41 -23.86
C ALA A 213 5.91 2.60 -22.65
N ILE A 214 6.54 1.44 -22.85
CA ILE A 214 7.27 0.73 -21.78
C ILE A 214 8.55 1.50 -21.40
N LEU A 215 9.33 1.99 -22.36
CA LEU A 215 10.55 2.76 -22.09
C LEU A 215 10.32 4.11 -21.39
N ARG A 216 9.13 4.73 -21.54
CA ARG A 216 8.79 5.99 -20.85
C ARG A 216 8.06 5.81 -19.51
N THR A 217 7.54 4.63 -19.19
CA THR A 217 6.66 4.42 -18.01
C THR A 217 7.11 3.28 -17.09
N THR A 218 8.21 2.60 -17.42
CA THR A 218 8.70 1.41 -16.70
C THR A 218 10.14 1.64 -16.25
N LYS A 219 10.34 2.58 -15.30
CA LYS A 219 11.53 2.57 -14.44
C LYS A 219 11.34 1.63 -13.23
N GLU A 220 10.12 1.18 -12.96
CA GLU A 220 9.84 0.44 -11.71
C GLU A 220 8.87 -0.73 -11.95
N ASN A 221 9.41 -1.94 -11.75
CA ASN A 221 8.74 -3.20 -11.35
C ASN A 221 8.33 -4.18 -12.46
N LEU A 222 9.15 -5.24 -12.57
CA LEU A 222 8.94 -6.46 -13.37
C LEU A 222 9.19 -7.74 -12.58
N GLU A 223 9.32 -7.61 -11.27
CA GLU A 223 9.37 -8.76 -10.40
C GLU A 223 7.94 -9.30 -10.27
N ASP A 224 7.79 -10.63 -10.36
CA ASP A 224 6.60 -11.43 -9.99
C ASP A 224 5.75 -12.04 -11.12
N LEU A 225 6.41 -12.67 -12.12
CA LEU A 225 5.82 -13.73 -12.93
C LEU A 225 6.47 -15.10 -12.61
N GLU A 226 5.96 -15.81 -11.60
CA GLU A 226 6.17 -17.25 -11.39
C GLU A 226 4.83 -18.01 -11.47
N GLN A 227 4.70 -19.31 -11.74
CA GLN A 227 5.48 -20.34 -12.45
C GLN A 227 4.44 -21.45 -12.77
N SER A 228 4.23 -21.80 -14.06
CA SER A 228 3.83 -23.14 -14.60
C SER A 228 3.05 -23.08 -15.93
N GLU A 229 2.39 -21.97 -16.29
CA GLU A 229 1.56 -21.90 -17.52
C GLU A 229 2.32 -21.42 -18.78
N ILE A 230 3.42 -20.65 -18.62
CA ILE A 230 4.14 -20.03 -19.74
C ILE A 230 4.89 -21.06 -20.61
N ARG A 231 5.43 -22.13 -20.01
CA ARG A 231 6.05 -23.24 -20.74
C ARG A 231 5.08 -23.95 -21.68
N THR A 232 3.78 -23.92 -21.34
CA THR A 232 2.69 -24.51 -22.14
C THR A 232 2.16 -23.52 -23.19
N MET A 233 2.18 -22.20 -22.90
CA MET A 233 1.81 -21.14 -23.84
C MET A 233 2.82 -20.96 -24.97
N LEU A 234 4.12 -21.04 -24.68
CA LEU A 234 5.18 -20.87 -25.69
C LEU A 234 5.13 -21.95 -26.79
N MET A 235 4.57 -23.13 -26.51
CA MET A 235 4.38 -24.22 -27.47
C MET A 235 3.11 -24.09 -28.34
N ARG A 236 2.24 -23.09 -28.09
CA ARG A 236 0.93 -22.92 -28.78
C ARG A 236 0.71 -21.54 -29.41
N LEU A 237 1.76 -20.72 -29.48
CA LEU A 237 1.76 -19.33 -29.96
C LEU A 237 1.08 -19.02 -31.31
N PRO A 238 0.95 -19.94 -32.30
CA PRO A 238 0.29 -19.60 -33.55
C PRO A 238 -1.26 -19.48 -33.47
N ASN A 239 -1.91 -19.97 -32.41
CA ASN A 239 -3.35 -20.31 -32.46
C ASN A 239 -4.20 -19.79 -31.28
N MET A 240 -3.81 -18.76 -30.53
CA MET A 240 -4.61 -18.27 -29.39
C MET A 240 -5.24 -16.90 -29.59
N ASP A 241 -6.50 -16.78 -29.14
CA ASP A 241 -7.38 -15.61 -29.22
C ASP A 241 -6.95 -14.51 -28.24
N ILE A 242 -6.32 -13.48 -28.81
CA ILE A 242 -5.68 -12.36 -28.12
C ILE A 242 -6.69 -11.44 -27.41
N SER A 243 -7.96 -11.44 -27.82
CA SER A 243 -9.00 -10.60 -27.22
C SER A 243 -9.28 -10.96 -25.76
N ARG A 244 -9.18 -12.24 -25.41
CA ARG A 244 -9.39 -12.75 -24.05
C ARG A 244 -8.23 -12.43 -23.11
N ILE A 245 -7.01 -12.38 -23.65
CA ILE A 245 -5.78 -12.02 -22.91
C ILE A 245 -5.74 -10.51 -22.64
N ILE A 246 -6.16 -9.68 -23.62
CA ILE A 246 -6.27 -8.23 -23.46
C ILE A 246 -7.33 -7.87 -22.40
N ALA A 247 -8.46 -8.57 -22.37
CA ALA A 247 -9.50 -8.35 -21.37
C ALA A 247 -9.05 -8.67 -19.94
N GLN A 248 -8.17 -9.66 -19.76
CA GLN A 248 -7.59 -10.01 -18.46
C GLN A 248 -6.47 -9.03 -18.05
N ALA A 249 -5.64 -8.57 -18.98
CA ALA A 249 -4.58 -7.59 -18.73
C ALA A 249 -5.10 -6.16 -18.44
N GLN A 250 -6.22 -5.76 -19.06
CA GLN A 250 -6.88 -4.47 -18.78
C GLN A 250 -7.47 -4.40 -17.36
N ASN A 251 -7.88 -5.54 -16.78
CA ASN A 251 -8.33 -5.59 -15.40
C ASN A 251 -7.19 -5.42 -14.38
N LEU A 252 -5.97 -5.86 -14.71
CA LEU A 252 -4.78 -5.70 -13.86
C LEU A 252 -4.17 -4.29 -13.91
N ARG A 253 -4.22 -3.58 -15.04
CA ARG A 253 -3.70 -2.20 -15.19
C ARG A 253 -4.47 -1.18 -14.34
N HIS A 254 -5.77 -1.41 -14.14
CA HIS A 254 -6.55 -0.62 -13.19
C HIS A 254 -6.09 -0.88 -11.76
N GLU A 255 -5.50 -2.03 -11.48
CA GLU A 255 -4.93 -2.36 -10.19
C GLU A 255 -3.48 -1.88 -9.96
N THR A 256 -3.01 -0.75 -10.51
CA THR A 256 -1.66 -0.23 -10.10
C THR A 256 -1.57 1.30 -10.08
N MET A 257 -2.10 1.97 -11.10
CA MET A 257 -2.04 3.45 -11.25
C MET A 257 -2.86 4.23 -10.21
N GLU A 258 -3.84 3.53 -9.74
CA GLU A 258 -4.92 3.97 -8.93
C GLU A 258 -4.40 3.85 -7.41
N ARG A 259 -3.11 3.63 -7.07
CA ARG A 259 -2.59 3.61 -5.66
C ARG A 259 -2.18 5.00 -5.15
N GLN A 260 -1.96 5.97 -6.06
CA GLN A 260 -1.38 7.28 -5.74
C GLN A 260 -2.38 8.47 -5.67
N LEU A 261 -3.68 8.30 -5.99
CA LEU A 261 -4.59 9.45 -6.24
C LEU A 261 -5.89 9.59 -5.36
N PHE A 262 -6.26 8.70 -4.42
CA PHE A 262 -7.54 8.66 -3.58
C PHE A 262 -7.15 8.77 -2.11
N PHE A 263 -5.87 8.78 -1.78
CA PHE A 263 -5.47 9.23 -0.45
C PHE A 263 -5.52 10.76 -0.40
N THR A 264 -6.71 11.30 -0.63
CA THR A 264 -7.09 12.71 -0.53
C THR A 264 -8.43 12.80 0.21
N SER A 265 -8.39 12.45 1.50
CA SER A 265 -8.72 13.34 2.61
C SER A 265 -8.47 12.61 3.95
N LEU A 266 -7.79 13.32 4.87
CA LEU A 266 -7.65 13.12 6.33
C LEU A 266 -6.40 12.46 6.85
N LEU A 267 -5.62 13.23 7.62
CA LEU A 267 -4.48 12.71 8.37
C LEU A 267 -4.13 13.55 9.61
N THR A 268 -4.39 13.03 10.81
CA THR A 268 -3.62 13.30 12.04
C THR A 268 -3.20 11.99 12.66
N ASN A 269 -2.05 12.01 13.33
CA ASN A 269 -1.36 10.87 13.92
C ASN A 269 -2.25 10.16 14.96
N PHE A 270 -2.67 8.94 14.65
CA PHE A 270 -3.33 8.01 15.59
C PHE A 270 -2.78 6.62 15.31
N THR A 271 -2.11 5.93 16.24
CA THR A 271 -1.55 4.59 15.97
C THR A 271 -2.49 3.43 16.31
N MET A 272 -2.96 2.72 15.28
CA MET A 272 -3.69 1.44 15.39
C MET A 272 -2.71 0.31 15.16
N CYS A 273 -2.48 -0.56 16.14
CA CYS A 273 -1.44 -1.58 16.02
C CYS A 273 -1.76 -2.88 16.77
N GLY A 274 -1.07 -3.95 16.39
CA GLY A 274 -0.95 -5.17 17.19
C GLY A 274 0.48 -5.28 17.71
N ILE A 275 0.63 -5.60 19.00
CA ILE A 275 1.94 -5.78 19.64
C ILE A 275 2.06 -7.18 20.23
N THR A 276 3.29 -7.70 20.25
CA THR A 276 3.63 -8.94 20.95
C THR A 276 5.07 -8.91 21.44
N ALA A 277 5.35 -9.62 22.54
CA ALA A 277 6.71 -9.87 23.00
C ALA A 277 6.80 -11.28 23.59
N LEU A 278 7.88 -11.99 23.33
CA LEU A 278 8.08 -13.39 23.70
C LEU A 278 9.43 -13.59 24.39
N LEU A 279 9.43 -14.31 25.51
CA LEU A 279 10.60 -14.83 26.19
C LEU A 279 10.49 -16.35 26.29
N MET A 280 11.42 -17.06 25.65
CA MET A 280 11.58 -18.50 25.78
C MET A 280 12.41 -18.84 27.02
N ALA A 281 12.02 -19.90 27.73
CA ALA A 281 12.79 -20.41 28.87
C ALA A 281 14.19 -20.86 28.42
N ASP A 282 14.26 -21.61 27.31
CA ASP A 282 15.52 -22.05 26.72
C ASP A 282 16.24 -20.87 26.04
N PRO A 283 17.43 -20.47 26.53
CA PRO A 283 18.18 -19.37 25.93
C PRO A 283 18.66 -19.63 24.51
N ASN A 284 18.71 -20.90 24.07
CA ASN A 284 19.13 -21.31 22.74
C ASN A 284 17.98 -21.54 21.76
N ALA A 285 16.73 -21.48 22.23
CA ALA A 285 15.56 -21.58 21.37
C ALA A 285 15.37 -20.31 20.52
N MET A 286 14.49 -20.43 19.52
CA MET A 286 14.19 -19.37 18.56
C MET A 286 12.78 -18.85 18.80
N ALA A 287 12.65 -17.57 19.15
CA ALA A 287 11.36 -16.91 19.38
C ALA A 287 10.63 -16.52 18.08
N VAL A 288 11.34 -16.50 16.95
CA VAL A 288 10.83 -15.96 15.67
C VAL A 288 9.61 -16.67 15.11
N PRO A 289 9.53 -18.02 15.08
CA PRO A 289 8.37 -18.69 14.50
C PRO A 289 7.07 -18.24 15.17
N ASP A 290 7.05 -18.23 16.50
CA ASP A 290 5.89 -17.81 17.29
C ASP A 290 5.59 -16.33 17.14
N LEU A 291 6.62 -15.47 17.09
CA LEU A 291 6.43 -14.03 16.86
C LEU A 291 5.82 -13.78 15.47
N PHE A 292 6.31 -14.47 14.43
CA PHE A 292 5.77 -14.36 13.08
C PHE A 292 4.31 -14.82 12.99
N GLU A 293 3.98 -15.95 13.60
CA GLU A 293 2.60 -16.46 13.65
C GLU A 293 1.68 -15.55 14.48
N ALA A 294 2.15 -15.04 15.63
CA ALA A 294 1.43 -14.07 16.44
C ALA A 294 1.06 -12.81 15.65
N LEU A 295 2.00 -12.27 14.87
CA LEU A 295 1.73 -11.12 14.00
C LEU A 295 0.74 -11.45 12.88
N GLY A 296 0.82 -12.66 12.30
CA GLY A 296 -0.16 -13.13 11.32
C GLY A 296 -1.59 -13.19 11.87
N ILE A 297 -1.75 -13.59 13.13
CA ILE A 297 -3.04 -13.60 13.84
C ILE A 297 -3.53 -12.18 14.13
N LEU A 298 -2.62 -11.28 14.53
CA LEU A 298 -2.89 -9.86 14.80
C LEU A 298 -3.00 -9.01 13.53
N GLN A 299 -2.84 -9.57 12.32
CA GLN A 299 -2.83 -8.83 11.05
C GLN A 299 -4.08 -7.97 10.83
N HIS A 300 -5.21 -8.32 11.45
CA HIS A 300 -6.42 -7.50 11.38
C HIS A 300 -6.30 -6.15 12.10
N ARG A 301 -5.39 -6.04 13.07
CA ARG A 301 -5.04 -4.78 13.76
C ARG A 301 -4.08 -3.89 12.98
N GLY A 302 -3.51 -4.37 11.87
CA GLY A 302 -2.61 -3.57 11.05
C GLY A 302 -2.08 -4.30 9.83
N GLN A 303 -2.15 -3.67 8.65
CA GLN A 303 -1.74 -4.25 7.35
C GLN A 303 -0.76 -3.38 6.56
N ASP A 304 -0.29 -2.28 7.17
CA ASP A 304 0.54 -1.28 6.50
C ASP A 304 2.04 -1.56 6.64
N ALA A 305 2.45 -2.05 7.82
CA ALA A 305 3.82 -2.46 8.08
C ALA A 305 3.85 -3.58 9.12
N ALA A 306 4.95 -4.32 9.14
CA ALA A 306 5.24 -5.31 10.17
C ALA A 306 6.72 -5.23 10.56
N GLY A 307 7.04 -5.70 11.77
CA GLY A 307 8.43 -5.78 12.21
C GLY A 307 8.62 -6.72 13.38
N ILE A 308 9.79 -7.37 13.41
CA ILE A 308 10.25 -8.24 14.49
C ILE A 308 11.68 -7.83 14.84
N VAL A 309 11.95 -7.75 16.13
CA VAL A 309 13.31 -7.63 16.67
C VAL A 309 13.53 -8.75 17.68
N THR A 310 14.58 -9.54 17.49
CA THR A 310 15.00 -10.58 18.43
C THR A 310 16.36 -10.28 19.06
N CYS A 311 16.62 -10.91 20.20
CA CYS A 311 17.86 -10.78 20.95
C CYS A 311 18.54 -12.14 21.07
N GLY A 312 19.67 -12.28 20.38
CA GLY A 312 20.51 -13.47 20.39
C GLY A 312 21.55 -13.46 21.51
N GLN A 313 22.54 -14.35 21.37
CA GLN A 313 23.61 -14.50 22.36
C GLN A 313 24.35 -13.17 22.59
N ARG A 314 24.81 -12.97 23.84
CA ARG A 314 25.52 -11.76 24.31
C ARG A 314 24.72 -10.46 24.17
N GLY A 315 23.40 -10.54 24.03
CA GLY A 315 22.54 -9.35 23.95
C GLY A 315 22.48 -8.68 22.58
N ARG A 316 22.95 -9.36 21.51
CA ARG A 316 22.94 -8.82 20.15
C ARG A 316 21.52 -8.82 19.58
N LEU A 317 21.09 -7.69 19.04
CA LEU A 317 19.77 -7.53 18.44
C LEU A 317 19.79 -7.79 16.93
N TYR A 318 18.72 -8.40 16.43
CA TYR A 318 18.48 -8.69 15.02
C TYR A 318 17.10 -8.13 14.67
N GLN A 319 17.02 -7.30 13.64
CA GLN A 319 15.80 -6.58 13.27
C GLN A 319 15.45 -6.85 11.81
N CYS A 320 14.16 -7.08 11.57
CA CYS A 320 13.56 -7.04 10.24
C CYS A 320 12.23 -6.30 10.37
N LYS A 321 12.07 -5.23 9.60
CA LYS A 321 10.84 -4.44 9.55
C LYS A 321 10.66 -3.82 8.18
N GLY A 322 9.42 -3.69 7.73
CA GLY A 322 9.09 -3.28 6.37
C GLY A 322 7.64 -2.85 6.24
N ASN A 323 7.33 -2.13 5.17
CA ASN A 323 5.95 -1.85 4.78
C ASN A 323 5.35 -3.10 4.11
N GLY A 324 4.08 -3.38 4.37
CA GLY A 324 3.35 -4.54 3.86
C GLY A 324 2.67 -5.36 4.96
N MET A 325 1.96 -6.41 4.53
CA MET A 325 1.46 -7.43 5.44
C MET A 325 2.62 -8.26 5.98
N VAL A 326 2.41 -8.99 7.07
CA VAL A 326 3.42 -9.85 7.70
C VAL A 326 4.06 -10.80 6.69
N ARG A 327 3.26 -11.43 5.83
CA ARG A 327 3.75 -12.34 4.79
C ARG A 327 4.59 -11.66 3.70
N ASP A 328 4.39 -10.35 3.49
CA ASP A 328 5.08 -9.58 2.46
C ASP A 328 6.42 -9.03 3.01
N VAL A 329 6.48 -8.81 4.32
CA VAL A 329 7.65 -8.23 5.02
C VAL A 329 8.68 -9.28 5.42
N PHE A 330 8.27 -10.53 5.65
CA PHE A 330 9.16 -11.60 6.11
C PHE A 330 9.20 -12.77 5.13
N ASP A 331 10.31 -12.90 4.42
CA ASP A 331 10.67 -14.09 3.64
C ASP A 331 11.47 -15.11 4.49
N GLY A 332 11.72 -16.30 3.93
CA GLY A 332 12.47 -17.35 4.62
C GLY A 332 13.89 -16.96 5.02
N LYS A 333 14.54 -16.06 4.26
CA LYS A 333 15.90 -15.59 4.53
C LYS A 333 15.91 -14.56 5.67
N GLN A 334 14.96 -13.63 5.67
CA GLN A 334 14.78 -12.63 6.71
C GLN A 334 14.43 -13.29 8.04
N LEU A 335 13.51 -14.26 8.05
CA LEU A 335 13.18 -15.03 9.24
C LEU A 335 14.38 -15.81 9.79
N ALA A 336 15.20 -16.40 8.92
CA ALA A 336 16.40 -17.12 9.34
C ALA A 336 17.47 -16.22 10.01
N ASN A 337 17.50 -14.93 9.66
CA ASN A 337 18.45 -13.97 10.24
C ASN A 337 18.04 -13.45 11.61
N LEU A 338 16.76 -13.58 11.98
CA LEU A 338 16.25 -13.22 13.28
C LEU A 338 16.57 -14.37 14.24
N VAL A 339 17.61 -14.23 15.06
CA VAL A 339 18.03 -15.28 16.00
C VAL A 339 17.79 -14.89 17.45
N GLY A 340 17.57 -15.88 18.31
CA GLY A 340 17.48 -15.70 19.75
C GLY A 340 16.14 -16.07 20.38
N SER A 341 16.16 -16.16 21.70
CA SER A 341 15.09 -16.67 22.56
C SER A 341 14.19 -15.58 23.14
N LEU A 342 14.44 -14.32 22.76
CA LEU A 342 13.71 -13.15 23.23
C LEU A 342 13.39 -12.26 22.03
N GLY A 343 12.19 -11.71 21.95
CA GLY A 343 11.86 -10.77 20.89
C GLY A 343 10.57 -9.99 21.06
N VAL A 344 10.42 -8.97 20.23
CA VAL A 344 9.27 -8.08 20.16
C VAL A 344 8.79 -8.02 18.71
N GLY A 345 7.49 -8.09 18.51
CA GLY A 345 6.83 -8.00 17.22
C GLY A 345 5.78 -6.90 17.19
N HIS A 346 5.53 -6.35 16.00
CA HIS A 346 4.52 -5.34 15.78
C HIS A 346 3.89 -5.43 14.38
N VAL A 347 2.58 -5.19 14.28
CA VAL A 347 1.87 -4.87 13.03
C VAL A 347 1.24 -3.48 13.13
N ARG A 348 1.47 -2.67 12.09
CA ARG A 348 1.01 -1.27 12.01
C ARG A 348 -0.21 -1.20 11.10
N TYR A 349 -1.28 -0.58 11.56
CA TYR A 349 -2.36 -0.11 10.69
C TYR A 349 -1.89 1.17 9.99
N PRO A 350 -2.41 1.52 8.80
CA PRO A 350 -2.03 2.79 8.18
C PRO A 350 -2.38 3.97 9.07
N THR A 351 -1.43 4.86 9.34
CA THR A 351 -1.66 6.08 10.14
C THR A 351 -0.99 7.26 9.44
N ALA A 352 -1.48 8.47 9.71
CA ALA A 352 -0.79 9.69 9.31
C ALA A 352 0.62 9.78 9.90
N GLY A 353 1.57 10.38 9.18
CA GLY A 353 2.97 10.51 9.58
C GLY A 353 3.81 9.27 9.26
N SER A 354 3.27 8.08 9.53
CA SER A 354 4.02 6.81 9.40
C SER A 354 3.92 6.12 8.04
N SER A 355 4.23 6.87 6.98
CA SER A 355 4.30 6.28 5.63
C SER A 355 5.66 5.62 5.33
N SER A 356 6.71 6.05 6.03
CA SER A 356 8.06 5.53 5.84
C SER A 356 8.26 4.19 6.53
N MET A 357 9.06 3.33 5.90
CA MET A 357 9.60 2.10 6.50
C MET A 357 10.37 2.39 7.79
N SER A 358 11.00 3.57 7.92
CA SER A 358 11.72 3.97 9.12
C SER A 358 10.82 4.02 10.37
N GLU A 359 9.53 4.33 10.17
CA GLU A 359 8.53 4.42 11.22
C GLU A 359 7.86 3.07 11.55
N ALA A 360 8.23 1.99 10.85
CA ALA A 360 7.77 0.66 11.24
C ALA A 360 8.35 0.32 12.62
N GLN A 361 7.54 -0.28 13.48
CA GLN A 361 7.96 -0.74 14.80
C GLN A 361 8.38 -2.22 14.72
N PRO A 362 9.14 -2.76 15.70
CA PRO A 362 9.63 -2.11 16.93
C PRO A 362 10.74 -1.06 16.69
N PHE A 363 10.75 -0.02 17.53
CA PHE A 363 11.86 0.94 17.63
C PHE A 363 12.97 0.42 18.54
N TYR A 364 14.17 0.96 18.37
CA TYR A 364 15.35 0.62 19.17
C TYR A 364 16.15 1.86 19.54
N VAL A 365 16.66 1.90 20.78
CA VAL A 365 17.72 2.82 21.20
C VAL A 365 18.84 2.05 21.87
N ASN A 366 20.09 2.40 21.56
CA ASN A 366 21.27 1.74 22.12
C ASN A 366 21.59 2.19 23.55
N SER A 367 21.14 3.38 23.96
CA SER A 367 21.42 3.94 25.28
C SER A 367 20.16 4.43 26.02
N PRO A 368 19.99 4.05 27.30
CA PRO A 368 20.83 3.10 28.04
C PRO A 368 20.44 1.63 27.75
N TYR A 369 21.37 0.70 28.01
CA TYR A 369 21.18 -0.76 28.08
C TYR A 369 20.72 -1.52 26.82
N GLY A 370 20.25 -0.84 25.78
CA GLY A 370 19.70 -1.47 24.58
C GLY A 370 18.22 -1.83 24.77
N LEU A 371 17.35 -0.88 24.39
CA LEU A 371 15.89 -0.97 24.56
C LEU A 371 15.24 -1.19 23.20
N VAL A 372 14.35 -2.17 23.13
CA VAL A 372 13.47 -2.41 21.99
C VAL A 372 12.04 -2.21 22.44
N PHE A 373 11.22 -1.52 21.63
CA PHE A 373 9.91 -1.04 22.06
C PHE A 373 8.88 -1.11 20.95
N ALA A 374 7.68 -1.60 21.30
CA ALA A 374 6.51 -1.58 20.44
C ALA A 374 5.28 -1.11 21.21
N HIS A 375 4.41 -0.39 20.53
CA HIS A 375 3.31 0.38 21.10
C HIS A 375 2.05 0.29 20.23
N ASN A 376 0.91 0.15 20.91
CA ASN A 376 -0.43 0.30 20.34
C ASN A 376 -1.19 1.39 21.10
N GLY A 377 -1.49 2.52 20.46
CA GLY A 377 -2.14 3.65 21.12
C GLY A 377 -1.87 5.01 20.50
N ASN A 378 -2.06 6.08 21.27
CA ASN A 378 -1.66 7.42 20.86
C ASN A 378 -1.34 8.32 22.05
N LEU A 379 -0.33 9.18 21.89
CA LEU A 379 -0.03 10.29 22.81
C LEU A 379 -0.73 11.59 22.38
N ILE A 380 -1.46 12.20 23.30
CA ILE A 380 -2.13 13.50 23.06
C ILE A 380 -1.20 14.70 23.31
N ASN A 381 -0.11 14.51 24.06
CA ASN A 381 0.87 15.57 24.34
C ASN A 381 2.22 15.35 23.64
N ALA A 382 2.22 14.73 22.46
CA ALA A 382 3.41 14.43 21.69
C ALA A 382 4.31 15.66 21.40
N ALA A 383 3.71 16.82 21.12
CA ALA A 383 4.45 18.06 20.85
C ALA A 383 5.23 18.56 22.08
N GLU A 384 4.63 18.47 23.27
CA GLU A 384 5.27 18.81 24.55
C GLU A 384 6.44 17.87 24.81
N LEU A 385 6.22 16.56 24.68
CA LEU A 385 7.24 15.54 24.91
C LEU A 385 8.42 15.65 23.93
N ARG A 386 8.15 15.96 22.67
CA ARG A 386 9.22 16.19 21.67
C ARG A 386 10.10 17.38 22.05
N HIS A 387 9.49 18.49 22.47
CA HIS A 387 10.25 19.66 22.93
C HIS A 387 11.10 19.32 24.16
N ASP A 388 10.53 18.58 25.11
CA ASP A 388 11.23 18.18 26.33
C ASP A 388 12.42 17.24 26.07
N LEU A 389 12.24 16.25 25.21
CA LEU A 389 13.30 15.32 24.84
C LEU A 389 14.46 16.04 24.14
N ASP A 390 14.18 17.01 23.28
CA ASP A 390 15.21 17.78 22.57
C ASP A 390 15.91 18.78 23.52
N ALA A 391 15.14 19.61 24.21
CA ALA A 391 15.67 20.71 25.01
C ALA A 391 16.31 20.27 26.33
N ARG A 392 15.83 19.18 26.94
CA ARG A 392 16.25 18.74 28.29
C ARG A 392 17.02 17.42 28.29
N ALA A 393 16.54 16.42 27.54
CA ALA A 393 17.19 15.11 27.47
C ALA A 393 18.26 15.00 26.36
N HIS A 394 18.30 15.98 25.45
CA HIS A 394 19.16 15.98 24.27
C HIS A 394 19.04 14.70 23.43
N ARG A 395 17.80 14.21 23.31
CA ARG A 395 17.43 13.04 22.51
C ARG A 395 16.70 13.52 21.26
N HIS A 396 17.38 13.42 20.13
CA HIS A 396 16.78 13.69 18.82
C HIS A 396 15.74 12.61 18.48
N ILE A 397 14.61 13.03 17.92
CA ILE A 397 13.51 12.18 17.48
C ILE A 397 13.47 12.25 15.96
N ASN A 398 13.71 11.11 15.31
CA ASN A 398 13.97 11.05 13.88
C ASN A 398 12.69 10.80 13.05
N THR A 399 11.58 10.44 13.70
CA THR A 399 10.31 10.12 13.06
C THR A 399 9.15 10.92 13.63
N GLU A 400 8.01 10.90 12.93
CA GLU A 400 6.75 11.47 13.43
C GLU A 400 5.95 10.51 14.31
N SER A 401 6.52 9.33 14.61
CA SER A 401 5.90 8.31 15.43
C SER A 401 6.00 8.65 16.93
N ASP A 402 4.85 8.74 17.58
CA ASP A 402 4.73 8.84 19.04
C ASP A 402 5.38 7.67 19.81
N SER A 403 5.54 6.53 19.15
CA SER A 403 6.18 5.34 19.70
C SER A 403 7.69 5.55 19.89
N GLU A 404 8.34 6.39 19.06
CA GLU A 404 9.74 6.80 19.26
C GLU A 404 9.86 7.76 20.45
N LEU A 405 8.86 8.63 20.65
CA LEU A 405 8.78 9.50 21.83
C LEU A 405 8.66 8.67 23.11
N LEU A 406 7.69 7.74 23.17
CA LEU A 406 7.50 6.84 24.33
C LEU A 406 8.78 6.07 24.67
N LEU A 407 9.43 5.50 23.66
CA LEU A 407 10.71 4.79 23.85
C LEU A 407 11.78 5.72 24.44
N ASN A 408 11.92 6.94 23.93
CA ASN A 408 12.93 7.87 24.40
C ASN A 408 12.62 8.46 25.78
N VAL A 409 11.35 8.66 26.14
CA VAL A 409 10.95 9.01 27.51
C VAL A 409 11.33 7.90 28.48
N LEU A 410 11.00 6.64 28.15
CA LEU A 410 11.40 5.49 28.98
C LEU A 410 12.93 5.38 29.11
N ALA A 411 13.64 5.55 28.01
CA ALA A 411 15.09 5.51 27.96
C ALA A 411 15.73 6.63 28.79
N ASP A 412 15.17 7.83 28.76
CA ASP A 412 15.62 8.95 29.59
C ASP A 412 15.39 8.69 31.08
N ASN A 413 14.18 8.25 31.46
CA ASN A 413 13.87 7.92 32.85
C ASN A 413 14.80 6.82 33.39
N LEU A 414 15.14 5.82 32.57
CA LEU A 414 16.12 4.79 32.91
C LEU A 414 17.55 5.35 33.02
N GLN A 415 17.93 6.31 32.18
CA GLN A 415 19.25 6.95 32.20
C GLN A 415 19.47 7.72 33.51
N GLN A 416 18.43 8.37 34.02
CA GLN A 416 18.48 9.14 35.28
C GLN A 416 18.79 8.27 36.51
N THR A 417 18.66 6.95 36.42
CA THR A 417 19.10 6.03 37.50
C THR A 417 20.61 6.05 37.70
N GLY A 418 21.39 6.39 36.67
CA GLY A 418 22.86 6.43 36.71
C GLY A 418 23.54 5.09 36.99
N LYS A 419 22.80 3.97 36.92
CA LYS A 419 23.31 2.64 37.28
C LYS A 419 24.00 1.97 36.10
N PHE A 420 25.02 1.16 36.38
CA PHE A 420 25.64 0.31 35.36
C PHE A 420 24.74 -0.88 34.98
N ARG A 421 23.96 -1.40 35.95
CA ARG A 421 22.96 -2.45 35.77
C ARG A 421 21.69 -2.06 36.50
N ILE A 422 20.58 -2.10 35.79
CA ILE A 422 19.24 -1.87 36.33
C ILE A 422 18.66 -3.15 36.94
N ASN A 423 17.71 -2.98 37.84
CA ASN A 423 16.87 -4.05 38.36
C ASN A 423 15.38 -3.73 38.13
N GLU A 424 14.49 -4.61 38.58
CA GLU A 424 13.04 -4.45 38.42
C GLU A 424 12.51 -3.14 39.04
N GLU A 425 13.05 -2.70 40.19
CA GLU A 425 12.64 -1.45 40.84
C GLU A 425 12.96 -0.21 40.00
N ASP A 426 14.11 -0.22 39.32
CA ASP A 426 14.52 0.86 38.42
C ASP A 426 13.57 0.98 37.23
N ILE A 427 13.14 -0.17 36.68
CA ILE A 427 12.20 -0.24 35.57
C ILE A 427 10.81 0.23 36.01
N PHE A 428 10.31 -0.26 37.15
CA PHE A 428 9.03 0.19 37.69
C PHE A 428 9.01 1.70 37.96
N LYS A 429 10.10 2.23 38.51
CA LYS A 429 10.23 3.68 38.70
C LYS A 429 10.20 4.43 37.36
N ALA A 430 10.97 3.98 36.37
CA ALA A 430 11.04 4.64 35.07
C ALA A 430 9.69 4.65 34.33
N ILE A 431 8.92 3.56 34.44
CA ILE A 431 7.55 3.49 33.89
C ILE A 431 6.60 4.40 34.68
N LYS A 432 6.74 4.48 36.00
CA LYS A 432 5.94 5.40 36.83
C LYS A 432 6.17 6.86 36.43
N ASP A 433 7.42 7.24 36.17
CA ASP A 433 7.79 8.58 35.70
C ASP A 433 7.30 8.82 34.25
N LEU A 434 7.21 7.76 33.43
CA LEU A 434 6.59 7.82 32.10
C LEU A 434 5.10 8.12 32.21
N TYR A 435 4.37 7.45 33.11
CA TYR A 435 2.94 7.73 33.33
C TYR A 435 2.66 9.15 33.80
N ALA A 436 3.61 9.78 34.52
CA ALA A 436 3.47 11.17 34.96
C ALA A 436 3.60 12.19 33.80
N SER A 437 4.30 11.84 32.73
CA SER A 437 4.60 12.74 31.60
C SER A 437 3.78 12.44 30.35
N CYS A 438 3.48 11.17 30.08
CA CYS A 438 2.81 10.72 28.86
C CYS A 438 1.30 10.64 29.04
N LYS A 439 0.55 11.46 28.30
CA LYS A 439 -0.90 11.49 28.30
C LYS A 439 -1.45 10.85 27.03
N GLY A 440 -2.45 9.98 27.17
CA GLY A 440 -3.08 9.28 26.05
C GLY A 440 -3.57 7.90 26.45
N GLY A 441 -3.86 7.07 25.44
CA GLY A 441 -4.19 5.66 25.63
C GLY A 441 -3.15 4.81 24.93
N TYR A 442 -2.54 3.86 25.63
CA TYR A 442 -1.40 3.11 25.11
C TYR A 442 -1.20 1.77 25.83
N ALA A 443 -0.91 0.74 25.05
CA ALA A 443 -0.38 -0.53 25.50
C ALA A 443 1.02 -0.70 24.91
N CYS A 444 1.97 -1.08 25.74
CA CYS A 444 3.37 -1.10 25.37
C CYS A 444 3.99 -2.44 25.74
N VAL A 445 4.82 -2.96 24.84
CA VAL A 445 5.74 -4.06 25.13
C VAL A 445 7.16 -3.61 24.83
N ALA A 446 8.09 -4.03 25.68
CA ALA A 446 9.50 -3.71 25.54
C ALA A 446 10.36 -4.92 25.85
N MET A 447 11.59 -4.87 25.34
CA MET A 447 12.65 -5.81 25.65
C MET A 447 13.89 -5.03 26.05
N ILE A 448 14.55 -5.48 27.11
CA ILE A 448 15.88 -5.00 27.51
C ILE A 448 16.86 -6.12 27.24
N ALA A 449 17.89 -5.84 26.42
CA ALA A 449 18.85 -6.85 26.00
C ALA A 449 19.53 -7.52 27.20
N GLY A 450 19.41 -8.85 27.28
CA GLY A 450 20.00 -9.64 28.38
C GLY A 450 19.27 -9.56 29.73
N PHE A 451 18.10 -8.93 29.81
CA PHE A 451 17.30 -8.82 31.03
C PHE A 451 15.97 -9.59 30.92
N GLY A 452 15.07 -9.16 30.03
CA GLY A 452 13.74 -9.74 29.92
C GLY A 452 12.77 -8.91 29.06
N ILE A 453 11.49 -9.27 29.10
CA ILE A 453 10.40 -8.53 28.46
C ILE A 453 9.55 -7.82 29.50
N ILE A 454 8.97 -6.70 29.07
CA ILE A 454 8.18 -5.80 29.89
C ILE A 454 6.89 -5.52 29.13
N GLY A 455 5.75 -5.61 29.80
CA GLY A 455 4.45 -5.17 29.28
C GLY A 455 3.83 -4.18 30.26
N PHE A 456 3.30 -3.07 29.75
CA PHE A 456 2.65 -2.08 30.60
C PHE A 456 1.53 -1.36 29.85
N ARG A 457 0.55 -0.85 30.61
CA ARG A 457 -0.71 -0.32 30.07
C ARG A 457 -1.00 1.06 30.64
N ASP A 458 -1.57 1.94 29.81
CA ASP A 458 -1.91 3.29 30.21
C ASP A 458 -2.75 3.34 31.50
N PRO A 459 -2.67 4.43 32.27
CA PRO A 459 -3.32 4.51 33.58
C PRO A 459 -4.85 4.39 33.56
N ASN A 460 -5.51 4.56 32.41
CA ASN A 460 -6.96 4.37 32.27
C ASN A 460 -7.32 2.99 31.70
N GLY A 461 -6.33 2.18 31.31
CA GLY A 461 -6.55 0.85 30.72
C GLY A 461 -7.24 0.89 29.36
N ILE A 462 -7.03 1.94 28.55
CA ILE A 462 -7.78 2.14 27.29
C ILE A 462 -7.44 1.06 26.26
N ARG A 463 -6.14 0.78 26.04
CA ARG A 463 -5.65 -0.14 25.01
C ARG A 463 -5.42 -1.55 25.56
N PRO A 464 -5.81 -2.63 24.85
CA PRO A 464 -5.71 -3.98 25.39
C PRO A 464 -4.28 -4.53 25.35
N ILE A 465 -3.92 -5.27 26.40
CA ILE A 465 -2.70 -6.08 26.49
C ILE A 465 -2.90 -7.21 27.49
N ILE A 466 -2.50 -8.41 27.08
CA ILE A 466 -2.65 -9.64 27.83
C ILE A 466 -1.34 -10.43 27.78
N TYR A 467 -1.05 -11.23 28.79
CA TYR A 467 0.04 -12.19 28.75
C TYR A 467 -0.39 -13.57 29.21
N GLY A 468 0.37 -14.57 28.76
CA GLY A 468 0.18 -15.96 29.16
C GLY A 468 1.51 -16.69 29.19
N ARG A 469 1.46 -17.96 29.60
CA ARG A 469 2.63 -18.84 29.68
C ARG A 469 2.36 -20.22 29.10
N ARG A 470 3.39 -20.87 28.58
CA ARG A 470 3.33 -22.31 28.28
C ARG A 470 4.55 -23.01 28.84
N LYS A 471 4.43 -24.30 29.13
CA LYS A 471 5.59 -25.09 29.57
C LYS A 471 6.58 -25.19 28.40
N SER A 472 7.85 -24.91 28.66
CA SER A 472 8.86 -24.99 27.61
C SER A 472 9.08 -26.45 27.18
N GLU A 473 9.21 -26.68 25.88
CA GLU A 473 9.45 -28.01 25.32
C GLU A 473 10.94 -28.41 25.38
N THR A 474 11.83 -27.42 25.43
CA THR A 474 13.28 -27.62 25.31
C THR A 474 14.07 -27.29 26.60
N ALA A 475 13.42 -26.70 27.61
CA ALA A 475 14.03 -26.40 28.91
C ALA A 475 13.06 -26.59 30.08
N GLU A 476 13.58 -26.59 31.31
CA GLU A 476 12.75 -26.45 32.51
C GLU A 476 12.21 -25.02 32.62
N GLY A 477 10.96 -24.88 33.08
CA GLY A 477 10.29 -23.59 33.25
C GLY A 477 9.21 -23.32 32.20
N PHE A 478 8.96 -22.04 31.95
CA PHE A 478 7.87 -21.57 31.10
C PHE A 478 8.35 -20.55 30.08
N ASP A 479 7.84 -20.65 28.86
CA ASP A 479 7.88 -19.55 27.90
C ASP A 479 6.75 -18.57 28.23
N TYR A 480 6.96 -17.28 27.99
CA TYR A 480 6.00 -16.21 28.29
C TYR A 480 5.80 -15.30 27.09
N MET A 481 4.54 -14.96 26.81
CA MET A 481 4.18 -14.08 25.70
C MET A 481 3.21 -12.98 26.15
N PHE A 482 3.49 -11.74 25.74
CA PHE A 482 2.51 -10.65 25.68
C PHE A 482 1.86 -10.59 24.29
N ALA A 483 0.60 -10.20 24.22
CA ALA A 483 -0.11 -9.91 22.99
C ALA A 483 -1.18 -8.82 23.21
N SER A 484 -1.62 -8.16 22.15
CA SER A 484 -2.79 -7.27 22.21
C SER A 484 -4.10 -8.03 22.47
N GLU A 485 -4.19 -9.32 22.12
CA GLU A 485 -5.41 -10.11 22.23
C GLU A 485 -5.14 -11.56 22.66
N SER A 486 -6.07 -12.12 23.43
CA SER A 486 -5.97 -13.50 23.97
C SER A 486 -5.84 -14.55 22.89
N VAL A 487 -6.43 -14.30 21.72
CA VAL A 487 -6.49 -15.26 20.62
C VAL A 487 -5.13 -15.65 20.05
N VAL A 488 -4.13 -14.78 20.22
CA VAL A 488 -2.73 -15.08 19.90
C VAL A 488 -2.18 -16.13 20.86
N LEU A 489 -2.44 -15.94 22.16
CA LEU A 489 -2.00 -16.86 23.20
C LEU A 489 -2.66 -18.23 23.02
N ASP A 490 -3.97 -18.25 22.75
CA ASP A 490 -4.72 -19.49 22.49
C ASP A 490 -4.15 -20.28 21.30
N ALA A 491 -3.93 -19.61 20.17
CA ALA A 491 -3.44 -20.24 18.95
C ALA A 491 -2.04 -20.83 19.10
N LEU A 492 -1.17 -20.18 19.88
CA LEU A 492 0.21 -20.58 20.12
C LEU A 492 0.40 -21.48 21.36
N GLY A 493 -0.70 -21.93 21.97
CA GLY A 493 -0.69 -22.86 23.10
C GLY A 493 -0.23 -22.25 24.43
N PHE A 494 -0.31 -20.91 24.58
CA PHE A 494 -0.12 -20.23 25.85
C PHE A 494 -1.42 -20.28 26.68
N HIS A 495 -1.26 -20.51 27.98
CA HIS A 495 -2.34 -20.66 28.95
C HIS A 495 -2.16 -19.66 30.11
N ASP A 496 -3.01 -19.76 31.13
CA ASP A 496 -3.02 -18.89 32.31
C ASP A 496 -3.02 -17.39 31.93
N HIS A 497 -3.96 -17.01 31.06
CA HIS A 497 -4.03 -15.66 30.53
C HIS A 497 -4.36 -14.65 31.62
N VAL A 498 -3.66 -13.51 31.61
CA VAL A 498 -3.86 -12.41 32.54
C VAL A 498 -3.77 -11.09 31.77
N ASP A 499 -4.85 -10.32 31.79
CA ASP A 499 -4.85 -8.94 31.29
C ASP A 499 -3.94 -8.07 32.17
N VAL A 500 -3.17 -7.18 31.54
CA VAL A 500 -2.41 -6.17 32.29
C VAL A 500 -3.38 -5.07 32.74
N GLY A 501 -3.42 -4.79 34.04
CA GLY A 501 -4.34 -3.81 34.63
C GLY A 501 -4.01 -2.36 34.25
N PRO A 502 -4.95 -1.42 34.49
CA PRO A 502 -4.72 0.01 34.27
C PRO A 502 -3.54 0.52 35.12
N GLY A 503 -2.56 1.16 34.50
CA GLY A 503 -1.34 1.64 35.16
C GLY A 503 -0.45 0.52 35.74
N GLU A 504 -0.72 -0.74 35.41
CA GLU A 504 0.10 -1.87 35.79
C GLU A 504 1.29 -2.02 34.83
N ALA A 505 2.42 -2.44 35.39
CA ALA A 505 3.56 -2.93 34.64
C ALA A 505 3.88 -4.35 35.07
N VAL A 506 4.22 -5.20 34.10
CA VAL A 506 4.62 -6.59 34.28
C VAL A 506 6.00 -6.77 33.69
N ILE A 507 6.93 -7.28 34.49
CA ILE A 507 8.30 -7.59 34.10
C ILE A 507 8.44 -9.12 34.15
N ILE A 508 8.90 -9.70 33.05
CA ILE A 508 9.13 -11.13 32.94
C ILE A 508 10.60 -11.37 32.61
N THR A 509 11.28 -12.03 33.53
CA THR A 509 12.63 -12.57 33.35
C THR A 509 12.55 -14.10 33.27
N ARG A 510 13.69 -14.78 33.08
CA ARG A 510 13.71 -16.25 33.14
C ARG A 510 13.46 -16.80 34.54
N ASP A 511 13.70 -15.97 35.56
CA ASP A 511 13.64 -16.38 36.96
C ASP A 511 12.33 -15.97 37.63
N SER A 512 11.68 -14.90 37.15
CA SER A 512 10.54 -14.25 37.82
C SER A 512 9.52 -13.66 36.85
N VAL A 513 8.28 -13.62 37.33
CA VAL A 513 7.22 -12.74 36.82
C VAL A 513 6.87 -11.78 37.95
N THR A 514 7.17 -10.50 37.79
CA THR A 514 6.87 -9.47 38.78
C THR A 514 5.89 -8.46 38.20
N LYS A 515 4.84 -8.13 38.94
CA LYS A 515 3.82 -7.16 38.52
C LYS A 515 3.60 -6.09 39.58
N ARG A 516 3.30 -4.86 39.15
CA ARG A 516 3.02 -3.74 40.05
C ARG A 516 2.09 -2.72 39.39
N THR A 517 1.04 -2.33 40.11
CA THR A 517 0.24 -1.15 39.81
C THR A 517 1.02 0.09 40.23
N LEU A 518 1.38 0.95 39.28
CA LEU A 518 2.27 2.10 39.52
C LEU A 518 1.51 3.41 39.73
N VAL A 519 0.25 3.45 39.30
CA VAL A 519 -0.68 4.55 39.48
C VAL A 519 -1.98 3.97 40.05
N GLU A 520 -2.41 4.49 41.17
CA GLU A 520 -3.65 4.09 41.86
C GLU A 520 -4.75 5.13 41.60
N ASP A 521 -6.02 4.78 41.87
CA ASP A 521 -7.17 5.69 41.89
C ASP A 521 -7.56 6.36 40.55
N LEU A 522 -7.34 5.70 39.41
CA LEU A 522 -7.82 6.17 38.10
C LEU A 522 -8.96 5.32 37.53
N ALA A 523 -9.77 5.96 36.69
CA ALA A 523 -10.94 5.40 36.04
C ALA A 523 -10.55 4.29 35.05
N PHE A 524 -10.81 3.03 35.39
CA PHE A 524 -10.65 1.94 34.43
C PHE A 524 -11.70 2.05 33.32
N SER A 525 -11.24 2.39 32.11
CA SER A 525 -12.07 2.79 30.97
C SER A 525 -11.56 2.14 29.67
N PRO A 526 -11.71 0.81 29.51
CA PRO A 526 -11.28 0.13 28.30
C PRO A 526 -12.03 0.67 27.06
N CYS A 527 -11.38 0.60 25.90
CA CYS A 527 -11.95 1.10 24.65
C CYS A 527 -13.19 0.32 24.23
N LEU A 528 -14.35 0.99 24.18
CA LEU A 528 -15.61 0.33 23.82
C LEU A 528 -15.61 -0.13 22.34
N PHE A 529 -14.85 0.57 21.50
CA PHE A 529 -14.77 0.30 20.06
C PHE A 529 -14.02 -1.00 19.73
N GLU A 530 -13.19 -1.52 20.64
CA GLU A 530 -12.60 -2.86 20.52
C GLU A 530 -13.68 -3.94 20.45
N TYR A 531 -14.70 -3.84 21.32
CA TYR A 531 -15.82 -4.78 21.36
C TYR A 531 -16.77 -4.65 20.17
N VAL A 532 -17.00 -3.41 19.72
CA VAL A 532 -17.86 -3.12 18.56
C VAL A 532 -17.26 -3.72 17.29
N TYR A 533 -16.01 -3.37 16.98
CA TYR A 533 -15.45 -3.60 15.65
C TYR A 533 -14.03 -4.16 15.66
N PHE A 534 -13.13 -3.54 16.42
CA PHE A 534 -11.70 -3.65 16.12
C PHE A 534 -11.09 -5.00 16.50
N ALA A 535 -11.47 -5.56 17.65
CA ALA A 535 -10.97 -6.85 18.11
C ALA A 535 -11.56 -8.02 17.33
N ARG A 536 -10.81 -9.12 17.29
CA ARG A 536 -11.31 -10.39 16.78
C ARG A 536 -12.41 -10.92 17.69
N GLN A 537 -13.43 -11.53 17.08
CA GLN A 537 -14.63 -11.97 17.83
C GLN A 537 -14.33 -13.06 18.88
N ASP A 538 -13.32 -13.88 18.64
CA ASP A 538 -12.87 -14.97 19.51
C ASP A 538 -11.87 -14.52 20.58
N SER A 539 -11.57 -13.22 20.66
CA SER A 539 -10.77 -12.66 21.74
C SER A 539 -11.57 -12.43 23.03
N ILE A 540 -10.86 -12.52 24.15
CA ILE A 540 -11.30 -12.09 25.47
C ILE A 540 -10.41 -10.91 25.87
N ILE A 541 -11.03 -9.78 26.18
CA ILE A 541 -10.34 -8.55 26.60
C ILE A 541 -10.90 -8.18 27.97
N ASP A 542 -10.04 -8.01 28.97
CA ASP A 542 -10.44 -7.64 30.34
C ASP A 542 -11.48 -8.60 30.95
N GLY A 543 -11.38 -9.89 30.61
CA GLY A 543 -12.33 -10.94 30.98
C GLY A 543 -13.68 -10.91 30.24
N ILE A 544 -13.84 -10.03 29.24
CA ILE A 544 -15.06 -9.91 28.43
C ILE A 544 -14.85 -10.57 27.06
N SER A 545 -15.72 -11.51 26.71
CA SER A 545 -15.74 -12.11 25.38
C SER A 545 -16.32 -11.14 24.35
N VAL A 546 -15.53 -10.81 23.31
CA VAL A 546 -15.95 -9.92 22.22
C VAL A 546 -17.19 -10.47 21.51
N TYR A 547 -17.21 -11.77 21.20
CA TYR A 547 -18.36 -12.42 20.57
C TYR A 547 -19.64 -12.30 21.40
N LYS A 548 -19.58 -12.57 22.72
CA LYS A 548 -20.76 -12.46 23.59
C LYS A 548 -21.27 -11.02 23.69
N SER A 549 -20.36 -10.04 23.73
CA SER A 549 -20.72 -8.63 23.67
C SER A 549 -21.45 -8.28 22.37
N ARG A 550 -20.99 -8.77 21.21
CA ARG A 550 -21.67 -8.53 19.92
C ARG A 550 -23.04 -9.20 19.82
N LEU A 551 -23.22 -10.39 20.41
CA LEU A 551 -24.56 -10.99 20.55
C LEU A 551 -25.46 -10.08 21.40
N ALA A 552 -24.97 -9.63 22.55
CA ALA A 552 -25.73 -8.73 23.43
C ALA A 552 -26.13 -7.42 22.73
N MET A 553 -25.24 -6.83 21.92
CA MET A 553 -25.56 -5.67 21.08
C MET A 553 -26.71 -5.99 20.12
N GLY A 554 -26.73 -7.19 19.54
CA GLY A 554 -27.82 -7.64 18.67
C GLY A 554 -29.17 -7.81 19.38
N GLU A 555 -29.17 -8.23 20.65
CA GLU A 555 -30.38 -8.27 21.50
C GLU A 555 -30.90 -6.85 21.75
N ALA A 556 -30.03 -5.93 22.15
CA ALA A 556 -30.41 -4.55 22.42
C ALA A 556 -30.85 -3.81 21.14
N LEU A 557 -30.19 -4.09 20.00
CA LEU A 557 -30.57 -3.55 18.70
C LEU A 557 -31.97 -4.01 18.27
N ALA A 558 -32.38 -5.23 18.62
CA ALA A 558 -33.74 -5.70 18.35
C ALA A 558 -34.79 -4.84 19.07
N GLU A 559 -34.57 -4.49 20.34
CA GLU A 559 -35.47 -3.61 21.08
C GLU A 559 -35.52 -2.20 20.49
N ARG A 560 -34.37 -1.70 20.00
CA ARG A 560 -34.32 -0.43 19.28
C ARG A 560 -35.10 -0.47 17.97
N VAL A 561 -34.99 -1.56 17.20
CA VAL A 561 -35.78 -1.77 15.97
C VAL A 561 -37.28 -1.81 16.27
N LYS A 562 -37.72 -2.53 17.31
CA LYS A 562 -39.13 -2.52 17.73
C LYS A 562 -39.61 -1.12 18.05
N THR A 563 -38.80 -0.36 18.79
CA THR A 563 -39.12 1.03 19.17
C THR A 563 -39.27 1.92 17.95
N PHE A 564 -38.33 1.84 16.99
CA PHE A 564 -38.37 2.61 15.74
C PHE A 564 -39.66 2.38 14.94
N PHE A 565 -40.13 1.13 14.89
CA PHE A 565 -41.37 0.76 14.19
C PHE A 565 -42.64 0.83 15.07
N ASN A 566 -42.58 1.42 16.26
CA ASN A 566 -43.70 1.46 17.22
C ASN A 566 -44.31 0.07 17.49
N GLY A 567 -43.49 -0.97 17.49
CA GLY A 567 -43.88 -2.37 17.67
C GLY A 567 -44.36 -3.10 16.41
N ASP A 568 -44.63 -2.42 15.30
CA ASP A 568 -45.10 -3.04 14.06
C ASP A 568 -43.94 -3.35 13.09
N ILE A 569 -43.19 -4.42 13.41
CA ILE A 569 -42.04 -4.88 12.63
C ILE A 569 -42.42 -5.77 11.43
N ASN A 570 -43.73 -6.01 11.18
CA ASN A 570 -44.21 -6.87 10.09
C ASN A 570 -43.83 -6.35 8.69
N ASN A 571 -43.39 -5.09 8.61
CA ASN A 571 -42.93 -4.47 7.39
C ASN A 571 -41.47 -4.80 7.02
N ILE A 572 -40.75 -5.59 7.82
CA ILE A 572 -39.39 -6.07 7.53
C ILE A 572 -39.45 -7.54 7.14
N ASP A 573 -39.04 -7.87 5.91
CA ASP A 573 -39.11 -9.23 5.38
C ASP A 573 -37.88 -10.08 5.76
N VAL A 574 -36.71 -9.42 5.91
CA VAL A 574 -35.43 -10.11 6.10
C VAL A 574 -34.39 -9.20 6.77
N ILE A 575 -33.55 -9.80 7.62
CA ILE A 575 -32.35 -9.16 8.19
C ILE A 575 -31.12 -9.67 7.46
N ILE A 576 -30.27 -8.75 7.00
CA ILE A 576 -29.06 -9.05 6.23
C ILE A 576 -27.87 -8.33 6.88
N PRO A 577 -26.81 -9.04 7.32
CA PRO A 577 -25.62 -8.39 7.83
C PRO A 577 -24.78 -7.79 6.71
N VAL A 578 -24.07 -6.72 7.04
CA VAL A 578 -22.86 -6.30 6.32
C VAL A 578 -21.68 -7.12 6.85
N PRO A 579 -21.07 -7.99 6.03
CA PRO A 579 -20.02 -8.89 6.51
C PRO A 579 -18.67 -8.19 6.71
N ASP A 580 -17.82 -8.64 7.63
CA ASP A 580 -17.97 -9.87 8.44
C ASP A 580 -18.41 -9.60 9.89
N THR A 581 -18.07 -8.45 10.46
CA THR A 581 -18.19 -8.15 11.90
C THR A 581 -19.63 -8.17 12.40
N ALA A 582 -20.55 -7.56 11.64
CA ALA A 582 -21.95 -7.40 12.05
C ALA A 582 -22.75 -8.71 12.06
N ARG A 583 -22.20 -9.83 11.54
CA ARG A 583 -22.89 -11.13 11.48
C ARG A 583 -23.40 -11.60 12.85
N ALA A 584 -22.57 -11.47 13.89
CA ALA A 584 -22.92 -11.90 15.25
C ALA A 584 -24.11 -11.11 15.80
N ALA A 585 -24.09 -9.78 15.66
CA ALA A 585 -25.21 -8.95 16.10
C ALA A 585 -26.47 -9.21 15.24
N ALA A 586 -26.33 -9.26 13.92
CA ALA A 586 -27.45 -9.43 12.99
C ALA A 586 -28.20 -10.76 13.18
N ILE A 587 -27.48 -11.86 13.40
CA ILE A 587 -28.12 -13.16 13.66
C ILE A 587 -28.88 -13.14 15.00
N GLN A 588 -28.34 -12.48 16.02
CA GLN A 588 -29.01 -12.34 17.30
C GLN A 588 -30.22 -11.41 17.22
N THR A 589 -30.12 -10.30 16.49
CA THR A 589 -31.25 -9.41 16.19
C THR A 589 -32.37 -10.16 15.46
N SER A 590 -32.02 -10.99 14.47
CA SER A 590 -32.97 -11.84 13.74
C SER A 590 -33.72 -12.80 14.66
N GLN A 591 -33.01 -13.47 15.57
CA GLN A 591 -33.63 -14.37 16.54
C GLN A 591 -34.57 -13.63 17.50
N ALA A 592 -34.14 -12.48 18.02
CA ALA A 592 -34.93 -11.68 18.96
C ALA A 592 -36.19 -11.05 18.33
N LEU A 593 -36.14 -10.72 17.03
CA LEU A 593 -37.27 -10.19 16.27
C LEU A 593 -38.14 -11.27 15.61
N ASN A 594 -37.67 -12.51 15.55
CA ASN A 594 -38.29 -13.59 14.78
C ASN A 594 -38.48 -13.23 13.29
N ILE A 595 -37.50 -12.55 12.70
CA ILE A 595 -37.44 -12.19 11.28
C ILE A 595 -36.33 -13.01 10.62
N PRO A 596 -36.51 -13.59 9.42
CA PRO A 596 -35.49 -14.42 8.78
C PRO A 596 -34.13 -13.72 8.61
N TYR A 597 -33.05 -14.41 8.97
CA TYR A 597 -31.67 -14.03 8.65
C TYR A 597 -31.27 -14.56 7.27
N ARG A 598 -30.63 -13.74 6.44
CA ARG A 598 -30.05 -14.18 5.16
C ARG A 598 -28.69 -13.54 4.92
N GLU A 599 -27.78 -14.32 4.35
CA GLU A 599 -26.54 -13.79 3.76
C GLU A 599 -26.87 -13.15 2.41
N GLY A 600 -27.27 -11.87 2.42
CA GLY A 600 -27.51 -11.10 1.21
C GLY A 600 -26.23 -10.53 0.60
N PHE A 601 -25.21 -10.24 1.42
CA PHE A 601 -23.92 -9.77 0.94
C PHE A 601 -22.85 -10.85 1.10
N ASN A 602 -22.09 -11.09 0.04
CA ASN A 602 -20.88 -11.89 0.11
C ASN A 602 -19.65 -10.98 0.04
N LYS A 603 -18.78 -11.06 1.05
CA LYS A 603 -17.52 -10.32 1.05
C LYS A 603 -16.51 -11.00 0.16
N ASN A 604 -15.97 -10.25 -0.79
CA ASN A 604 -14.89 -10.73 -1.63
C ASN A 604 -13.60 -10.72 -0.79
N ARG A 605 -13.16 -11.92 -0.38
CA ARG A 605 -12.01 -12.11 0.53
C ARG A 605 -10.66 -11.78 -0.08
N TYR A 606 -10.57 -11.82 -1.42
CA TYR A 606 -9.34 -11.66 -2.18
C TYR A 606 -9.27 -10.31 -2.89
N VAL A 607 -9.88 -9.27 -2.30
CA VAL A 607 -9.89 -7.94 -2.88
C VAL A 607 -8.57 -7.25 -2.53
N GLY A 608 -7.77 -6.97 -3.55
CA GLY A 608 -6.62 -6.08 -3.43
C GLY A 608 -7.04 -4.66 -3.07
N ARG A 609 -6.10 -3.80 -2.66
CA ARG A 609 -6.41 -2.39 -2.33
C ARG A 609 -7.12 -1.75 -3.52
N THR A 610 -8.28 -1.12 -3.27
CA THR A 610 -8.99 -0.41 -4.32
C THR A 610 -8.15 0.73 -4.83
N PHE A 611 -8.32 0.87 -6.10
CA PHE A 611 -7.52 1.69 -6.90
C PHE A 611 -8.33 3.04 -7.12
N ILE A 612 -7.67 4.14 -7.48
CA ILE A 612 -8.08 5.49 -7.86
C ILE A 612 -8.11 5.84 -9.35
N MET A 613 -9.30 6.10 -9.89
CA MET A 613 -9.50 6.63 -11.23
C MET A 613 -9.65 8.17 -11.19
N PRO A 614 -8.86 8.95 -11.97
CA PRO A 614 -9.12 10.38 -12.13
C PRO A 614 -10.38 10.57 -13.00
N GLY A 615 -11.47 11.03 -12.38
CA GLY A 615 -12.75 11.31 -13.03
C GLY A 615 -13.91 11.22 -12.03
N GLN A 616 -14.70 12.29 -11.90
CA GLN A 616 -15.77 12.41 -10.91
C GLN A 616 -16.88 11.34 -11.04
N GLN A 617 -16.97 10.64 -12.17
CA GLN A 617 -17.97 9.60 -12.42
C GLN A 617 -17.61 8.18 -11.91
N THR A 618 -16.37 7.91 -11.49
CA THR A 618 -15.90 6.54 -11.21
C THR A 618 -15.92 6.14 -9.72
N ARG A 619 -16.27 7.05 -8.81
CA ARG A 619 -16.33 6.75 -7.36
C ARG A 619 -17.45 5.77 -6.94
N ARG A 620 -18.41 5.44 -7.82
CA ARG A 620 -19.54 4.52 -7.54
C ARG A 620 -19.18 3.01 -7.54
N LYS A 621 -17.91 2.61 -7.74
CA LYS A 621 -17.51 1.21 -7.98
C LYS A 621 -16.72 0.52 -6.84
N ASN A 622 -16.48 1.16 -5.70
CA ASN A 622 -15.55 0.61 -4.71
C ASN A 622 -16.17 -0.40 -3.73
N VAL A 623 -17.40 -0.20 -3.29
CA VAL A 623 -18.07 -1.19 -2.41
C VAL A 623 -18.48 -2.43 -3.18
N ARG A 624 -18.93 -2.32 -4.45
CA ARG A 624 -19.20 -3.49 -5.31
C ARG A 624 -17.98 -4.39 -5.55
N ARG A 625 -16.76 -3.85 -5.41
CA ARG A 625 -15.53 -4.64 -5.45
C ARG A 625 -15.32 -5.43 -4.16
N LYS A 626 -15.70 -4.85 -3.01
CA LYS A 626 -15.54 -5.45 -1.67
C LYS A 626 -16.67 -6.42 -1.30
N LEU A 627 -17.88 -6.14 -1.76
CA LEU A 627 -19.10 -6.84 -1.43
C LEU A 627 -19.87 -7.14 -2.72
N ASN A 628 -20.51 -8.31 -2.78
CA ASN A 628 -21.45 -8.68 -3.84
C ASN A 628 -22.84 -8.90 -3.23
N ALA A 629 -23.86 -8.26 -3.80
CA ALA A 629 -25.25 -8.45 -3.40
C ALA A 629 -25.87 -9.66 -4.14
N MET A 630 -26.47 -10.58 -3.39
CA MET A 630 -27.19 -11.73 -3.92
C MET A 630 -28.64 -11.35 -4.21
N ALA A 631 -28.96 -11.02 -5.47
CA ALA A 631 -30.24 -10.42 -5.86
C ALA A 631 -31.50 -11.13 -5.33
N LEU A 632 -31.49 -12.48 -5.29
CA LEU A 632 -32.61 -13.28 -4.76
C LEU A 632 -32.93 -12.99 -3.29
N GLU A 633 -31.95 -12.52 -2.51
CA GLU A 633 -32.17 -12.18 -1.11
C GLU A 633 -32.81 -10.80 -0.93
N PHE A 634 -32.75 -9.91 -1.93
CA PHE A 634 -33.27 -8.55 -1.87
C PHE A 634 -34.55 -8.31 -2.68
N HIS A 635 -34.74 -9.03 -3.79
CA HIS A 635 -35.81 -8.76 -4.75
C HIS A 635 -37.20 -8.73 -4.11
N ASP A 636 -37.92 -7.63 -4.30
CA ASP A 636 -39.28 -7.38 -3.81
C ASP A 636 -39.47 -7.42 -2.28
N LYS A 637 -38.38 -7.27 -1.51
CA LYS A 637 -38.40 -7.29 -0.04
C LYS A 637 -38.07 -5.92 0.58
N ASN A 638 -38.63 -5.67 1.75
CA ASN A 638 -38.19 -4.65 2.69
C ASN A 638 -37.09 -5.24 3.57
N VAL A 639 -35.87 -4.73 3.46
CA VAL A 639 -34.69 -5.31 4.10
C VAL A 639 -34.22 -4.45 5.27
N LEU A 640 -33.81 -5.09 6.35
CA LEU A 640 -33.04 -4.46 7.43
C LEU A 640 -31.58 -4.88 7.30
N LEU A 641 -30.73 -3.93 6.90
CA LEU A 641 -29.30 -4.11 6.89
C LEU A 641 -28.74 -3.86 8.28
N VAL A 642 -27.85 -4.72 8.75
CA VAL A 642 -27.18 -4.55 10.05
C VAL A 642 -25.68 -4.44 9.83
N ASP A 643 -25.10 -3.32 10.26
CA ASP A 643 -23.67 -3.05 10.19
C ASP A 643 -23.10 -2.77 11.59
N ASP A 644 -21.78 -2.84 11.75
CA ASP A 644 -21.15 -2.59 13.06
C ASP A 644 -21.26 -1.10 13.45
N SER A 645 -21.03 -0.20 12.50
CA SER A 645 -20.92 1.23 12.73
C SER A 645 -21.09 2.04 11.43
N ILE A 646 -21.36 3.34 11.58
CA ILE A 646 -21.40 4.29 10.46
C ILE A 646 -20.44 5.45 10.75
N VAL A 647 -19.36 5.54 9.97
CA VAL A 647 -18.31 6.57 10.16
C VAL A 647 -18.52 7.75 9.19
N ARG A 648 -18.11 7.60 7.92
CA ARG A 648 -18.25 8.63 6.87
C ARG A 648 -19.54 8.55 6.06
N GLY A 649 -20.32 7.47 6.25
CA GLY A 649 -21.56 7.21 5.50
C GLY A 649 -21.40 6.80 4.03
N THR A 650 -20.25 7.05 3.39
CA THR A 650 -20.01 6.71 1.97
C THR A 650 -20.15 5.22 1.68
N THR A 651 -19.56 4.36 2.50
CA THR A 651 -19.70 2.90 2.38
C THR A 651 -21.15 2.47 2.55
N SER A 652 -21.83 2.92 3.61
CA SER A 652 -23.22 2.61 3.90
C SER A 652 -24.14 3.01 2.75
N LYS A 653 -23.93 4.20 2.17
CA LYS A 653 -24.65 4.70 0.99
C LYS A 653 -24.51 3.78 -0.22
N GLU A 654 -23.30 3.29 -0.49
CA GLU A 654 -23.09 2.34 -1.59
C GLU A 654 -23.71 0.96 -1.30
N ILE A 655 -23.65 0.47 -0.05
CA ILE A 655 -24.30 -0.79 0.36
C ILE A 655 -25.82 -0.70 0.17
N ILE A 656 -26.43 0.40 0.60
CA ILE A 656 -27.87 0.65 0.44
C ILE A 656 -28.22 0.69 -1.05
N GLN A 657 -27.43 1.41 -1.86
CA GLN A 657 -27.64 1.45 -3.29
C GLN A 657 -27.55 0.05 -3.93
N MET A 658 -26.59 -0.78 -3.51
CA MET A 658 -26.49 -2.16 -3.99
C MET A 658 -27.71 -3.01 -3.64
N ALA A 659 -28.27 -2.85 -2.44
CA ALA A 659 -29.50 -3.53 -2.05
C ALA A 659 -30.69 -3.08 -2.90
N ARG A 660 -30.81 -1.77 -3.18
CA ARG A 660 -31.85 -1.23 -4.09
C ARG A 660 -31.68 -1.72 -5.52
N ASP A 661 -30.45 -1.71 -6.03
CA ASP A 661 -30.12 -2.22 -7.38
C ASP A 661 -30.42 -3.72 -7.52
N ALA A 662 -30.30 -4.47 -6.42
CA ALA A 662 -30.67 -5.88 -6.31
C ALA A 662 -32.19 -6.13 -6.20
N GLY A 663 -33.00 -5.06 -6.14
CA GLY A 663 -34.46 -5.11 -6.17
C GLY A 663 -35.15 -4.95 -4.82
N ALA A 664 -34.48 -4.47 -3.77
CA ALA A 664 -35.12 -4.17 -2.49
C ALA A 664 -36.14 -3.03 -2.61
N LYS A 665 -37.33 -3.19 -2.01
CA LYS A 665 -38.40 -2.17 -1.97
C LYS A 665 -38.07 -1.03 -1.01
N LYS A 666 -37.75 -1.40 0.23
CA LYS A 666 -37.26 -0.50 1.28
C LYS A 666 -35.98 -1.05 1.87
N VAL A 667 -35.06 -0.16 2.22
CA VAL A 667 -33.77 -0.48 2.83
C VAL A 667 -33.63 0.32 4.11
N TYR A 668 -33.82 -0.35 5.24
CA TYR A 668 -33.53 0.18 6.57
C TYR A 668 -32.10 -0.19 6.94
N PHE A 669 -31.41 0.67 7.67
CA PHE A 669 -30.01 0.47 8.04
C PHE A 669 -29.83 0.60 9.55
N ALA A 670 -29.36 -0.46 10.20
CA ALA A 670 -29.16 -0.51 11.64
C ALA A 670 -27.67 -0.63 11.97
N SER A 671 -27.21 0.22 12.89
CA SER A 671 -25.84 0.25 13.40
C SER A 671 -25.81 -0.35 14.80
N CYS A 672 -24.90 -1.30 15.02
CA CYS A 672 -24.66 -1.91 16.34
C CYS A 672 -23.97 -0.95 17.32
N ALA A 673 -23.41 0.15 16.81
CA ALA A 673 -22.87 1.23 17.60
C ALA A 673 -23.80 2.46 17.59
N PRO A 674 -23.72 3.34 18.60
CA PRO A 674 -24.23 4.70 18.53
C PRO A 674 -23.59 5.49 17.38
N ALA A 675 -24.21 6.62 17.05
CA ALA A 675 -23.68 7.53 16.05
C ALA A 675 -22.28 8.04 16.44
N ILE A 676 -21.29 7.85 15.56
CA ILE A 676 -19.92 8.30 15.77
C ILE A 676 -19.83 9.79 15.42
N ARG A 677 -19.67 10.63 16.44
CA ARG A 677 -19.74 12.10 16.32
C ARG A 677 -18.41 12.78 16.56
N TYR A 678 -17.43 12.07 17.12
CA TYR A 678 -16.14 12.62 17.50
C TYR A 678 -14.98 11.70 17.06
N PRO A 679 -13.79 12.26 16.78
CA PRO A 679 -12.62 11.48 16.41
C PRO A 679 -12.06 10.70 17.60
N ASN A 680 -11.54 9.49 17.40
CA ASN A 680 -10.76 8.84 18.45
C ASN A 680 -9.36 9.45 18.50
N VAL A 681 -8.83 9.71 19.70
CA VAL A 681 -7.49 10.30 19.90
C VAL A 681 -6.54 9.40 20.68
N TYR A 682 -6.95 8.16 20.94
CA TYR A 682 -6.22 7.19 21.73
C TYR A 682 -5.63 6.07 20.88
N GLY A 683 -5.62 6.20 19.55
CA GLY A 683 -5.04 5.21 18.66
C GLY A 683 -6.04 4.35 17.88
N ILE A 684 -7.30 4.79 17.69
CA ILE A 684 -8.13 4.29 16.58
C ILE A 684 -8.14 5.34 15.49
N ASP A 685 -7.78 4.96 14.25
CA ASP A 685 -7.78 5.90 13.13
C ASP A 685 -9.23 6.29 12.79
N MET A 686 -9.53 7.57 12.96
CA MET A 686 -10.83 8.16 12.65
C MET A 686 -10.66 9.44 11.83
N PRO A 687 -11.61 9.74 10.94
CA PRO A 687 -11.63 10.98 10.16
C PRO A 687 -11.80 12.22 11.06
N SER A 688 -11.83 13.41 10.46
CA SER A 688 -12.09 14.66 11.18
C SER A 688 -13.55 14.69 11.54
N ARG A 689 -13.92 15.50 12.53
CA ARG A 689 -15.34 15.65 12.89
C ARG A 689 -16.17 16.09 11.69
N PHE A 690 -15.65 16.97 10.84
CA PHE A 690 -16.34 17.42 9.63
C PHE A 690 -16.60 16.33 8.58
N GLU A 691 -15.87 15.21 8.65
CA GLU A 691 -16.02 14.08 7.72
C GLU A 691 -16.78 12.90 8.30
N LEU A 692 -17.15 12.97 9.58
CA LEU A 692 -18.11 12.06 10.18
C LEU A 692 -19.52 12.42 9.71
N VAL A 693 -20.26 11.42 9.19
CA VAL A 693 -21.62 11.67 8.68
C VAL A 693 -22.56 12.13 9.79
N ALA A 694 -22.34 11.66 11.03
CA ALA A 694 -23.18 12.03 12.15
C ALA A 694 -22.77 13.33 12.85
N TYR A 695 -21.68 13.99 12.45
CA TYR A 695 -21.30 15.24 13.09
C TYR A 695 -22.33 16.33 12.82
N ASN A 696 -22.93 16.86 13.89
CA ASN A 696 -24.01 17.85 13.87
C ASN A 696 -25.22 17.48 12.98
N ARG A 697 -25.55 16.19 12.87
CA ARG A 697 -26.73 15.71 12.13
C ARG A 697 -27.67 14.85 12.98
N SER A 698 -28.97 14.94 12.72
CA SER A 698 -29.97 14.02 13.28
C SER A 698 -29.97 12.68 12.54
N ASP A 699 -30.64 11.67 13.09
CA ASP A 699 -30.75 10.35 12.47
C ASP A 699 -31.50 10.43 11.12
N GLU A 700 -32.49 11.31 11.00
CA GLU A 700 -33.23 11.57 9.76
C GLU A 700 -32.33 12.17 8.68
N GLU A 701 -31.52 13.19 9.03
CA GLU A 701 -30.57 13.81 8.11
C GLU A 701 -29.50 12.81 7.66
N ILE A 702 -29.07 11.92 8.55
CA ILE A 702 -28.12 10.85 8.21
C ILE A 702 -28.77 9.84 7.26
N ALA A 703 -30.02 9.42 7.53
CA ALA A 703 -30.75 8.49 6.68
C ALA A 703 -30.91 9.05 5.26
N GLU A 704 -31.22 10.34 5.12
CA GLU A 704 -31.28 11.03 3.84
C GLU A 704 -29.91 11.04 3.15
N GLU A 705 -28.84 11.40 3.86
CA GLU A 705 -27.48 11.46 3.29
C GLU A 705 -27.02 10.09 2.74
N ILE A 706 -27.28 9.00 3.47
CA ILE A 706 -26.91 7.64 3.02
C ILE A 706 -27.97 7.00 2.10
N GLY A 707 -29.13 7.62 1.91
CA GLY A 707 -30.21 7.12 1.07
C GLY A 707 -30.98 5.93 1.63
N ALA A 708 -31.03 5.77 2.96
CA ALA A 708 -31.83 4.76 3.66
C ALA A 708 -33.29 5.20 3.79
N ASP A 709 -34.21 4.24 3.89
CA ASP A 709 -35.61 4.51 4.29
C ASP A 709 -35.75 4.80 5.79
N GLY A 710 -34.70 4.54 6.56
CA GLY A 710 -34.55 4.84 7.97
C GLY A 710 -33.22 4.30 8.50
N VAL A 711 -32.60 5.04 9.42
CA VAL A 711 -31.39 4.60 10.13
C VAL A 711 -31.72 4.36 11.60
N ILE A 712 -31.15 3.31 12.18
CA ILE A 712 -31.39 2.89 13.56
C ILE A 712 -30.04 2.73 14.25
N TYR A 713 -29.75 3.57 15.23
CA TYR A 713 -28.55 3.46 16.05
C TYR A 713 -28.85 2.79 17.39
N LEU A 714 -27.96 1.92 17.84
CA LEU A 714 -27.98 1.46 19.23
C LEU A 714 -27.72 2.65 20.17
N ASP A 715 -28.45 2.72 21.28
CA ASP A 715 -28.25 3.76 22.28
C ASP A 715 -26.94 3.52 23.06
N LEU A 716 -26.21 4.60 23.39
CA LEU A 716 -24.92 4.48 24.09
C LEU A 716 -25.02 3.73 25.44
N PRO A 717 -26.02 3.97 26.30
CA PRO A 717 -26.20 3.18 27.52
C PRO A 717 -26.40 1.68 27.27
N GLU A 718 -27.12 1.33 26.20
CA GLU A 718 -27.36 -0.07 25.83
C GLU A 718 -26.10 -0.74 25.25
N LEU A 719 -25.28 0.01 24.51
CA LEU A 719 -23.96 -0.48 24.08
C LEU A 719 -23.07 -0.76 25.29
N ILE A 720 -22.98 0.19 26.23
CA ILE A 720 -22.22 0.02 27.48
C ILE A 720 -22.73 -1.21 28.22
N HIS A 721 -24.04 -1.33 28.43
CA HIS A 721 -24.65 -2.46 29.13
C HIS A 721 -24.36 -3.80 28.43
N SER A 722 -24.39 -3.84 27.09
CA SER A 722 -24.13 -5.03 26.29
C SER A 722 -22.73 -5.60 26.52
N VAL A 723 -21.76 -4.75 26.87
CA VAL A 723 -20.38 -5.14 27.19
C VAL A 723 -20.24 -5.37 28.70
N GLN A 724 -20.68 -4.42 29.51
CA GLN A 724 -20.55 -4.40 30.98
C GLN A 724 -21.21 -5.60 31.65
N LYS A 725 -22.33 -6.13 31.13
CA LYS A 725 -23.05 -7.24 31.77
C LYS A 725 -22.20 -8.51 31.94
N PHE A 726 -21.14 -8.67 31.14
CA PHE A 726 -20.20 -9.79 31.25
C PHE A 726 -19.08 -9.55 32.25
N ARG A 727 -18.85 -8.29 32.63
CA ARG A 727 -17.87 -7.89 33.66
C ARG A 727 -18.35 -6.63 34.39
N PRO A 728 -19.30 -6.77 35.35
CA PRO A 728 -19.89 -5.62 36.04
C PRO A 728 -18.91 -4.80 36.88
N SER A 729 -17.72 -5.33 37.17
CA SER A 729 -16.65 -4.60 37.86
C SER A 729 -16.00 -3.50 37.02
N ILE A 730 -16.26 -3.47 35.70
CA ILE A 730 -15.84 -2.38 34.83
C ILE A 730 -16.99 -1.37 34.78
N GLU A 731 -16.83 -0.25 35.48
CA GLU A 731 -17.89 0.74 35.66
C GLU A 731 -17.97 1.75 34.51
N MET A 732 -16.84 1.98 33.82
CA MET A 732 -16.69 2.98 32.76
C MET A 732 -16.01 2.39 31.53
N PHE A 733 -16.19 3.04 30.39
CA PHE A 733 -15.56 2.71 29.12
C PHE A 733 -15.11 4.00 28.43
N ASP A 734 -14.08 3.94 27.61
CA ASP A 734 -13.81 5.02 26.66
C ASP A 734 -14.93 5.06 25.61
N THR A 735 -15.71 6.12 25.67
CA THR A 735 -16.89 6.39 24.85
C THR A 735 -16.74 7.65 24.00
N SER A 736 -15.53 8.22 24.00
CA SER A 736 -15.18 9.51 23.40
C SER A 736 -15.70 9.72 21.98
N VAL A 737 -15.64 8.69 21.14
CA VAL A 737 -16.11 8.74 19.74
C VAL A 737 -17.62 8.98 19.61
N PHE A 738 -18.40 8.66 20.64
CA PHE A 738 -19.86 8.78 20.67
C PHE A 738 -20.32 10.07 21.35
N ASP A 739 -19.75 10.40 22.51
CA ASP A 739 -20.22 11.48 23.40
C ASP A 739 -19.27 12.67 23.53
N GLY A 740 -18.03 12.55 23.03
CA GLY A 740 -17.00 13.59 23.11
C GLY A 740 -16.33 13.67 24.48
N SER A 741 -16.54 12.70 25.37
CA SER A 741 -15.95 12.64 26.70
C SER A 741 -14.60 11.93 26.66
N TYR A 742 -13.52 12.71 26.67
CA TYR A 742 -12.14 12.20 26.63
C TYR A 742 -11.57 12.04 28.05
N ILE A 743 -11.46 10.79 28.50
CA ILE A 743 -11.09 10.46 29.89
C ILE A 743 -9.71 10.96 30.34
N THR A 744 -8.73 11.12 29.44
CA THR A 744 -7.37 11.53 29.81
C THR A 744 -7.24 13.02 30.14
N GLY A 745 -8.29 13.82 29.86
CA GLY A 745 -8.20 15.28 29.83
C GLY A 745 -7.26 15.79 28.74
N GLY A 746 -7.16 17.11 28.57
CA GLY A 746 -6.27 17.75 27.60
C GLY A 746 -6.73 17.70 26.13
N VAL A 747 -7.91 17.14 25.88
CA VAL A 747 -8.56 17.10 24.56
C VAL A 747 -9.66 18.16 24.55
N ASP A 748 -9.27 19.39 24.24
CA ASP A 748 -10.18 20.54 24.12
C ASP A 748 -10.39 20.94 22.65
N GLU A 749 -11.17 21.99 22.43
CA GLU A 749 -11.43 22.52 21.08
C GLU A 749 -10.14 22.98 20.38
N ASN A 750 -9.17 23.51 21.14
CA ASN A 750 -7.88 23.93 20.59
C ASN A 750 -7.06 22.72 20.11
N TYR A 751 -7.04 21.64 20.89
CA TYR A 751 -6.41 20.39 20.49
C TYR A 751 -7.07 19.81 19.23
N MET A 752 -8.41 19.81 19.17
CA MET A 752 -9.13 19.35 17.98
C MET A 752 -8.83 20.20 16.75
N GLN A 753 -8.83 21.52 16.89
CA GLN A 753 -8.49 22.43 15.81
C GLN A 753 -7.03 22.24 15.36
N HIS A 754 -6.10 22.09 16.31
CA HIS A 754 -4.69 21.83 16.02
C HIS A 754 -4.51 20.53 15.25
N LEU A 755 -5.21 19.46 15.66
CA LEU A 755 -5.22 18.22 14.90
C LEU A 755 -5.72 18.50 13.47
N GLU A 756 -6.87 19.16 13.32
CA GLU A 756 -7.44 19.46 12.00
C GLU A 756 -6.51 20.29 11.11
N ASP A 757 -5.79 21.25 11.67
CA ASP A 757 -4.82 22.08 10.96
C ASP A 757 -3.60 21.25 10.51
N LEU A 758 -3.09 20.34 11.35
CA LEU A 758 -2.05 19.38 10.95
C LEU A 758 -2.51 18.50 9.77
N ARG A 759 -3.82 18.15 9.70
CA ARG A 759 -4.38 17.44 8.54
C ARG A 759 -4.32 18.28 7.27
N ASN A 760 -4.61 19.57 7.38
CA ASN A 760 -4.65 20.48 6.24
C ASN A 760 -3.24 20.79 5.70
N ASP A 761 -2.25 20.94 6.58
CA ASP A 761 -0.88 21.30 6.18
C ASP A 761 -0.08 20.10 5.66
N SER A 762 -0.30 18.89 6.19
CA SER A 762 0.26 17.66 5.62
C SER A 762 -0.26 17.36 4.20
N VAL A 763 -1.48 17.81 3.87
CA VAL A 763 -2.01 17.77 2.50
C VAL A 763 -1.32 18.79 1.59
N LYS A 764 -0.86 19.94 2.11
CA LYS A 764 -0.16 20.98 1.33
C LYS A 764 1.31 20.69 1.11
N SER A 765 2.04 20.20 2.13
CA SER A 765 3.49 19.91 2.04
C SER A 765 3.82 18.71 1.14
N ARG A 766 2.86 17.82 0.90
CA ARG A 766 2.98 16.68 -0.02
C ARG A 766 3.19 17.06 -1.48
N ASN A 767 2.98 18.31 -1.87
CA ASN A 767 3.27 18.77 -3.22
C ASN A 767 4.75 19.12 -3.45
N ASP A 768 5.59 19.16 -2.40
CA ASP A 768 6.96 19.73 -2.49
C ASP A 768 8.10 18.85 -1.95
N VAL A 769 7.90 17.59 -1.54
CA VAL A 769 9.02 16.74 -1.07
C VAL A 769 8.89 15.29 -1.55
N ASP A 770 9.49 15.01 -2.70
CA ASP A 770 9.91 13.67 -3.11
C ASP A 770 11.43 13.60 -2.90
N SER A 771 11.87 13.56 -1.63
CA SER A 771 13.28 13.44 -1.30
C SER A 771 13.67 11.96 -1.24
N SER A 772 14.49 11.53 -2.20
CA SER A 772 15.10 10.20 -2.27
C SER A 772 16.25 10.00 -1.27
N GLU A 773 16.07 10.34 0.01
CA GLU A 773 17.07 10.07 1.03
C GLU A 773 16.42 9.52 2.30
N THR A 774 16.51 8.22 2.50
CA THR A 774 16.44 7.62 3.83
C THR A 774 17.81 7.05 4.14
N LEU A 775 18.50 7.62 5.13
CA LEU A 775 19.71 7.05 5.72
C LEU A 775 19.37 5.66 6.27
N GLY A 776 19.64 4.62 5.48
CA GLY A 776 19.73 3.26 6.00
C GLY A 776 20.97 3.18 6.88
N LEU A 777 20.80 3.18 8.21
CA LEU A 777 21.86 2.74 9.13
C LEU A 777 22.05 1.22 8.92
N HIS A 778 22.81 0.86 7.88
CA HIS A 778 23.14 -0.52 7.55
C HIS A 778 24.34 -0.98 8.37
N ASN A 779 24.12 -1.92 9.29
CA ASN A 779 25.22 -2.72 9.83
C ASN A 779 25.55 -3.85 8.83
N HIS A 780 26.32 -3.56 7.78
CA HIS A 780 26.88 -4.60 6.92
C HIS A 780 28.01 -5.33 7.66
N TYR A 781 27.85 -6.64 7.86
CA TYR A 781 28.90 -7.52 8.35
C TYR A 781 29.77 -7.92 7.15
N TYR A 782 30.97 -7.35 7.05
CA TYR A 782 32.03 -7.92 6.19
C TYR A 782 32.72 -9.02 6.98
N ASP A 783 32.61 -10.25 6.49
CA ASP A 783 33.31 -11.41 7.01
C ASP A 783 34.78 -11.33 6.56
N PHE A 784 35.63 -10.69 7.38
CA PHE A 784 37.08 -10.76 7.18
C PHE A 784 37.60 -12.08 7.73
N ALA A 785 37.41 -13.15 6.96
CA ALA A 785 38.13 -14.40 7.13
C ALA A 785 38.28 -15.14 5.79
N LYS A 786 39.24 -14.70 4.96
CA LYS A 786 40.09 -15.57 4.14
C LYS A 786 41.37 -14.83 3.74
#